data_AF-L1LAN8-F1
#
_entry.id   AF-L1LAN8-F1
#
_cell.length_a   1.000
_cell.length_b   1.000
_cell.length_c   1.000
_cell.angle_alpha   90.00
_cell.angle_beta   90.00
_cell.angle_gamma   90.00
#
_symmetry.space_group_name_H-M   'P 1'
#
loop_
_entity.id
_entity.type
_entity.pdbx_description
1 polymer ?
#
loop_
_entity_poly.entity_id
_entity_poly.type
_entity_poly.pdbx_seq_one_letter_code
_entity_poly.pdbx_strand_id
1 'polypeptide(L)'
;MNYRVRLDLDPSKNFPTRIERSENKDGKIEGYNSYKYTVKYDGSFNLSALLYNDELLPGLLSYDVSVRAVITYFKEKENKPLVVHLESNTTHTYYFNPDTISEPGDVIFTEFIVSGKALDTPELEKVLNNITRHSGFSITQLNATDGSLSKKLLGENDIMFDLTHRPNASYISELANVNVNVSRYGTIDGLYQEVRHSSDYNQFRVLGIKLPGGQYMEVKGGFPNDLITEFSVYYRNGNHDDPYLVTLKISFVGSNIIPSRYYLTKSDNEGTEQWDIRRVSLHLDNSEILHILRDISLNGKLQLQAHGDESIKKKLYDIRNGLPIDLTQTTGGSPGQTKYYVSKDVLIPYMIMQDESNKYRFIRHANVPSFTLKSVKTNSGEIDTKQLPPSGTLLGSFNVYYKNLEDKDPVLIELVCIYNTTNTLAYAYYYCKEEGKWQGYVLSTTVENSRTDMLNVIKHVSKNDNKIVPSKLGQSLENKLVKYPDSVPKVILDISKPDGTAYTPEGDNATEFIIRKSHVGSNFHKFRQIAQNSVGFRVETVIHDQRSLSIKTSYSITSLSAYYFGRSLSYDDLILVQLGEDKKYYQWNAGDIWSTIKESGEVEDTLKKEVCRKKGHILDISKTDNETYPCLGCGNTIKLESTENSGDKFTKYKHYLSPGKLSISGLLNKTAPQSDLPSAKDLSAVYVYWYPNGSSATPLLVFYDCTTDTEDKWFKKTGNDTWQEVTRDDPNKPTSEEEKKKIQKLLLDSNSPFVVINLKNTDEYDDPGGSRNKIKVTAENFEADKGETREQGQEGVEYKKYTHKVKDKAHFKLNYLRHGGNILNDIKPTEVLAELSAYYWVGDAAFDKPLVVMLKEEKASNTEYMYYERSKSTDRTWQKISETQRGGKAQEMRPQELKKLLDRLKAEYFPPSKIKEIVGGTIGGAIGTGALGFGGYKLWPVLTTLF
;
A
#
# COMPACT_ATOMS: atom_id res chain seq x y z
N MET A 1 -30.05 -23.95 11.75
CA MET A 1 -29.56 -23.35 10.49
C MET A 1 -28.14 -22.89 10.74
N ASN A 2 -27.14 -23.47 10.05
CA ASN A 2 -25.76 -23.02 10.15
C ASN A 2 -25.61 -21.78 9.26
N TYR A 3 -25.29 -20.64 9.87
CA TYR A 3 -25.19 -19.37 9.17
C TYR A 3 -23.92 -19.35 8.32
N ARG A 4 -24.05 -18.90 7.07
CA ARG A 4 -22.90 -18.64 6.20
C ARG A 4 -22.34 -17.27 6.53
N VAL A 5 -21.06 -17.22 6.77
CA VAL A 5 -20.34 -15.98 7.02
C VAL A 5 -19.45 -15.70 5.83
N ARG A 6 -19.55 -14.48 5.31
CA ARG A 6 -18.55 -13.88 4.44
C ARG A 6 -17.76 -12.93 5.34
N LEU A 7 -16.57 -13.35 5.74
CA LEU A 7 -15.82 -12.67 6.78
C LEU A 7 -14.78 -11.76 6.14
N ASP A 8 -14.93 -10.45 6.34
CA ASP A 8 -13.90 -9.47 5.97
C ASP A 8 -12.83 -9.40 7.05
N LEU A 9 -11.58 -9.65 6.71
CA LEU A 9 -10.48 -9.77 7.67
C LEU A 9 -9.86 -8.42 8.06
N ASP A 10 -10.25 -7.31 7.44
CA ASP A 10 -9.68 -6.00 7.76
C ASP A 10 -9.94 -5.62 9.24
N PRO A 11 -8.88 -5.35 10.05
CA PRO A 11 -8.98 -4.89 11.43
C PRO A 11 -9.80 -3.60 11.64
N SER A 12 -10.05 -2.83 10.60
CA SER A 12 -10.91 -1.65 10.69
C SER A 12 -12.40 -2.00 10.62
N LYS A 13 -12.76 -3.21 10.20
CA LYS A 13 -14.16 -3.64 9.98
C LYS A 13 -14.87 -3.91 11.29
N ASN A 14 -16.13 -3.47 11.35
CA ASN A 14 -17.04 -3.87 12.41
C ASN A 14 -17.85 -5.07 11.90
N PHE A 15 -17.96 -6.09 12.74
CA PHE A 15 -18.62 -7.34 12.38
C PHE A 15 -20.08 -7.35 12.81
N PRO A 16 -20.96 -8.05 12.08
CA PRO A 16 -22.37 -8.17 12.44
C PRO A 16 -22.55 -8.78 13.82
N THR A 17 -23.76 -8.61 14.39
CA THR A 17 -24.14 -8.98 15.76
C THR A 17 -23.90 -10.45 16.17
N ARG A 18 -23.51 -11.37 15.28
CA ARG A 18 -23.30 -12.79 15.60
C ARG A 18 -21.86 -13.25 15.56
N ILE A 19 -21.02 -12.61 14.74
CA ILE A 19 -19.58 -12.88 14.74
C ILE A 19 -18.93 -11.77 15.53
N GLU A 20 -18.30 -12.15 16.63
CA GLU A 20 -17.53 -11.26 17.46
C GLU A 20 -16.08 -11.31 17.03
N ARG A 21 -15.50 -10.13 16.79
CA ARG A 21 -14.06 -9.98 16.73
C ARG A 21 -13.56 -9.55 18.10
N SER A 22 -12.60 -10.28 18.62
CA SER A 22 -11.83 -9.93 19.81
C SER A 22 -10.35 -9.87 19.48
N GLU A 23 -9.56 -9.18 20.31
CA GLU A 23 -8.11 -9.36 20.30
C GLU A 23 -7.77 -10.79 20.70
N ASN A 24 -6.86 -11.44 19.97
CA ASN A 24 -6.46 -12.81 20.27
C ASN A 24 -5.48 -12.86 21.45
N LYS A 25 -5.99 -12.72 22.67
CA LYS A 25 -5.19 -12.67 23.91
C LYS A 25 -4.32 -13.91 24.12
N ASP A 26 -4.85 -15.09 23.77
CA ASP A 26 -4.18 -16.38 23.98
C ASP A 26 -3.02 -16.62 22.99
N GLY A 27 -3.00 -15.88 21.87
CA GLY A 27 -1.99 -15.96 20.82
C GLY A 27 -1.32 -14.62 20.54
N LYS A 28 -1.14 -13.78 21.56
CA LYS A 28 -0.44 -12.50 21.45
C LYS A 28 1.06 -12.74 21.20
N ILE A 29 1.60 -12.10 20.17
CA ILE A 29 3.02 -12.14 19.79
C ILE A 29 3.51 -10.71 19.71
N GLU A 30 4.66 -10.40 20.32
CA GLU A 30 5.20 -9.03 20.35
C GLU A 30 5.51 -8.54 18.93
N GLY A 31 5.14 -7.29 18.61
CA GLY A 31 5.32 -6.71 17.28
C GLY A 31 4.21 -7.05 16.27
N TYR A 32 3.21 -7.85 16.67
CA TYR A 32 2.09 -8.25 15.82
C TYR A 32 0.73 -8.04 16.49
N ASN A 33 -0.21 -7.53 15.72
CA ASN A 33 -1.63 -7.48 16.10
C ASN A 33 -2.32 -8.77 15.66
N SER A 34 -3.11 -9.37 16.55
CA SER A 34 -3.87 -10.57 16.21
C SER A 34 -5.32 -10.46 16.65
N TYR A 35 -6.22 -10.94 15.78
CA TYR A 35 -7.67 -10.87 15.97
C TYR A 35 -8.28 -12.25 15.83
N LYS A 36 -9.24 -12.55 16.70
CA LYS A 36 -10.00 -13.81 16.71
C LYS A 36 -11.47 -13.53 16.43
N TYR A 37 -12.01 -14.23 15.45
CA TYR A 37 -13.40 -14.15 15.01
C TYR A 37 -14.13 -15.41 15.43
N THR A 38 -15.11 -15.28 16.32
CA THR A 38 -15.93 -16.38 16.82
C THR A 38 -17.41 -16.04 16.74
N VAL A 39 -18.28 -17.04 16.83
CA VAL A 39 -19.68 -16.79 17.13
C VAL A 39 -19.83 -16.35 18.59
N LYS A 40 -20.76 -15.42 18.89
CA LYS A 40 -21.03 -14.92 20.26
C LYS A 40 -21.42 -16.00 21.27
N TYR A 41 -21.95 -17.12 20.79
CA TYR A 41 -22.30 -18.29 21.58
C TYR A 41 -21.42 -19.42 21.09
N ASP A 42 -20.80 -20.16 22.02
CA ASP A 42 -19.92 -21.29 21.69
C ASP A 42 -20.52 -22.16 20.58
N GLY A 43 -19.74 -22.35 19.50
CA GLY A 43 -20.21 -23.09 18.33
C GLY A 43 -19.27 -22.96 17.14
N SER A 44 -19.67 -23.57 16.02
CA SER A 44 -19.05 -23.37 14.72
C SER A 44 -19.95 -22.56 13.80
N PHE A 45 -19.35 -21.94 12.79
CA PHE A 45 -20.05 -21.28 11.70
C PHE A 45 -19.46 -21.71 10.37
N ASN A 46 -20.23 -21.57 9.30
CA ASN A 46 -19.76 -21.95 7.96
C ASN A 46 -19.19 -20.71 7.28
N LEU A 47 -17.89 -20.70 7.08
CA LEU A 47 -17.18 -19.65 6.39
C LEU A 47 -17.24 -19.92 4.89
N SER A 48 -17.87 -19.00 4.15
CA SER A 48 -18.14 -19.15 2.70
C SER A 48 -17.23 -18.30 1.82
N ALA A 49 -16.65 -17.25 2.38
CA ALA A 49 -15.69 -16.37 1.72
C ALA A 49 -14.86 -15.64 2.76
N LEU A 50 -13.60 -15.37 2.41
CA LEU A 50 -12.73 -14.46 3.13
C LEU A 50 -12.51 -13.23 2.27
N LEU A 51 -12.80 -12.07 2.85
CA LEU A 51 -12.62 -10.78 2.21
C LEU A 51 -11.55 -9.99 2.95
N TYR A 52 -11.08 -8.93 2.32
CA TYR A 52 -10.25 -7.91 2.93
C TYR A 52 -10.59 -6.59 2.26
N ASN A 53 -11.01 -5.58 3.02
CA ASN A 53 -11.52 -4.32 2.46
C ASN A 53 -12.67 -4.51 1.46
N ASP A 54 -13.60 -5.42 1.76
CA ASP A 54 -14.72 -5.85 0.91
C ASP A 54 -14.32 -6.56 -0.40
N GLU A 55 -13.04 -6.79 -0.64
CA GLU A 55 -12.53 -7.53 -1.80
C GLU A 55 -12.28 -8.99 -1.43
N LEU A 56 -12.60 -9.92 -2.33
CA LEU A 56 -12.36 -11.34 -2.07
C LEU A 56 -10.85 -11.61 -2.06
N LEU A 57 -10.36 -12.30 -1.04
CA LEU A 57 -9.00 -12.79 -1.04
C LEU A 57 -8.91 -14.10 -1.86
N PRO A 58 -8.17 -14.13 -2.97
CA PRO A 58 -8.17 -15.27 -3.88
C PRO A 58 -7.47 -16.49 -3.25
N GLY A 59 -7.99 -17.69 -3.55
CA GLY A 59 -7.34 -18.96 -3.21
C GLY A 59 -7.40 -19.38 -1.73
N LEU A 60 -7.97 -18.57 -0.84
CA LEU A 60 -8.11 -18.91 0.58
C LEU A 60 -9.24 -19.88 0.89
N LEU A 61 -10.32 -19.92 0.11
CA LEU A 61 -11.40 -20.88 0.30
C LEU A 61 -11.84 -21.42 -1.05
N SER A 62 -11.67 -22.72 -1.24
CA SER A 62 -12.20 -23.39 -2.44
C SER A 62 -13.70 -23.67 -2.33
N TYR A 63 -14.26 -23.66 -1.11
CA TYR A 63 -15.63 -24.00 -0.76
C TYR A 63 -15.94 -23.56 0.68
N ASP A 64 -17.18 -23.73 1.14
CA ASP A 64 -17.59 -23.44 2.53
C ASP A 64 -16.89 -24.36 3.53
N VAL A 65 -16.21 -23.77 4.54
CA VAL A 65 -15.53 -24.52 5.60
C VAL A 65 -16.21 -24.24 6.94
N SER A 66 -16.54 -25.28 7.71
CA SER A 66 -17.04 -25.12 9.07
C SER A 66 -15.88 -24.84 10.02
N VAL A 67 -15.90 -23.68 10.66
CA VAL A 67 -14.84 -23.20 11.55
C VAL A 67 -15.42 -22.83 12.90
N ARG A 68 -14.70 -23.11 13.98
CA ARG A 68 -14.98 -22.59 15.33
C ARG A 68 -14.51 -21.15 15.46
N ALA A 69 -13.34 -20.87 14.88
CA ALA A 69 -12.76 -19.54 14.86
C ALA A 69 -11.98 -19.29 13.58
N VAL A 70 -11.90 -18.01 13.20
CA VAL A 70 -10.88 -17.52 12.29
C VAL A 70 -9.92 -16.65 13.11
N ILE A 71 -8.62 -16.82 12.95
CA ILE A 71 -7.60 -16.05 13.65
C ILE A 71 -6.70 -15.41 12.61
N THR A 72 -6.43 -14.12 12.73
CA THR A 72 -5.62 -13.37 11.78
C THR A 72 -4.49 -12.65 12.47
N TYR A 73 -3.35 -12.54 11.79
CA TYR A 73 -2.16 -11.84 12.28
C TYR A 73 -1.72 -10.75 11.30
N PHE A 74 -1.35 -9.60 11.85
CA PHE A 74 -0.91 -8.40 11.15
C PHE A 74 0.35 -7.87 11.83
N LYS A 75 1.26 -7.26 11.08
CA LYS A 75 2.39 -6.55 11.68
C LYS A 75 1.92 -5.24 12.33
N GLU A 76 2.50 -4.85 13.46
CA GLU A 76 2.13 -3.60 14.12
C GLU A 76 2.22 -2.41 13.16
N LYS A 77 1.18 -1.57 13.15
CA LYS A 77 1.03 -0.38 12.27
C LYS A 77 0.83 -0.68 10.77
N GLU A 78 0.85 -1.95 10.37
CA GLU A 78 0.51 -2.38 9.02
C GLU A 78 -0.86 -3.06 9.06
N ASN A 79 -1.66 -2.85 8.01
CA ASN A 79 -3.00 -3.45 7.94
C ASN A 79 -3.06 -4.71 7.07
N LYS A 80 -1.95 -5.14 6.44
CA LYS A 80 -1.96 -6.32 5.54
C LYS A 80 -1.93 -7.63 6.34
N PRO A 81 -2.84 -8.59 6.04
CA PRO A 81 -2.84 -9.88 6.73
C PRO A 81 -1.60 -10.69 6.34
N LEU A 82 -0.89 -11.20 7.35
CA LEU A 82 0.28 -12.07 7.20
C LEU A 82 -0.13 -13.55 7.26
N VAL A 83 -0.98 -13.88 8.24
CA VAL A 83 -1.46 -15.24 8.49
C VAL A 83 -2.96 -15.22 8.70
N VAL A 84 -3.66 -16.15 8.07
CA VAL A 84 -5.06 -16.48 8.37
C VAL A 84 -5.13 -17.94 8.82
N HIS A 85 -5.62 -18.17 10.03
CA HIS A 85 -5.77 -19.48 10.64
C HIS A 85 -7.26 -19.80 10.79
N LEU A 86 -7.68 -20.89 10.15
CA LEU A 86 -9.01 -21.48 10.30
C LEU A 86 -8.94 -22.61 11.31
N GLU A 87 -9.59 -22.41 12.45
CA GLU A 87 -9.70 -23.41 13.50
C GLU A 87 -10.98 -24.22 13.30
N SER A 88 -10.86 -25.50 12.94
CA SER A 88 -11.99 -26.44 12.89
C SER A 88 -12.02 -27.34 14.14
N ASN A 89 -12.94 -28.31 14.20
CA ASN A 89 -13.00 -29.27 15.31
C ASN A 89 -11.83 -30.27 15.31
N THR A 90 -11.27 -30.58 14.14
CA THR A 90 -10.31 -31.68 13.97
C THR A 90 -9.04 -31.27 13.22
N THR A 91 -9.05 -30.10 12.59
CA THR A 91 -7.97 -29.62 11.74
C THR A 91 -7.72 -28.14 11.94
N HIS A 92 -6.47 -27.73 11.72
CA HIS A 92 -6.09 -26.32 11.68
C HIS A 92 -5.54 -26.01 10.30
N THR A 93 -6.23 -25.15 9.55
CA THR A 93 -5.75 -24.72 8.24
C THR A 93 -5.14 -23.34 8.37
N TYR A 94 -3.92 -23.16 7.88
CA TYR A 94 -3.23 -21.89 7.87
C TYR A 94 -3.03 -21.43 6.43
N TYR A 95 -3.16 -20.14 6.23
CA TYR A 95 -2.90 -19.46 4.98
C TYR A 95 -1.84 -18.40 5.26
N PHE A 96 -0.67 -18.55 4.66
CA PHE A 96 0.46 -17.63 4.84
C PHE A 96 0.59 -16.74 3.62
N ASN A 97 0.83 -15.44 3.84
CA ASN A 97 0.99 -14.47 2.77
C ASN A 97 2.39 -14.61 2.13
N PRO A 98 2.52 -15.09 0.88
CA PRO A 98 3.81 -15.26 0.21
C PRO A 98 4.39 -13.95 -0.35
N ASP A 99 3.62 -12.86 -0.40
CA ASP A 99 4.02 -11.59 -1.00
C ASP A 99 3.33 -10.41 -0.28
N THR A 100 4.04 -9.84 0.69
CA THR A 100 3.53 -8.70 1.48
C THR A 100 3.64 -7.35 0.75
N ILE A 101 4.33 -7.32 -0.39
CA ILE A 101 4.48 -6.12 -1.21
C ILE A 101 3.17 -5.87 -1.98
N SER A 102 2.60 -6.93 -2.56
CA SER A 102 1.33 -6.90 -3.28
C SER A 102 0.12 -6.59 -2.38
N GLU A 103 -0.98 -6.12 -2.98
CA GLU A 103 -2.25 -5.95 -2.25
C GLU A 103 -2.89 -7.31 -1.96
N PRO A 104 -3.55 -7.52 -0.81
CA PRO A 104 -4.06 -8.84 -0.43
C PRO A 104 -5.02 -9.48 -1.44
N GLY A 105 -5.79 -8.68 -2.19
CA GLY A 105 -6.68 -9.15 -3.26
C GLY A 105 -5.95 -9.71 -4.49
N ASP A 106 -4.66 -9.43 -4.64
CA ASP A 106 -3.80 -9.91 -5.73
C ASP A 106 -2.92 -11.09 -5.31
N VAL A 107 -3.01 -11.54 -4.05
CA VAL A 107 -2.13 -12.57 -3.46
C VAL A 107 -2.89 -13.86 -3.20
N ILE A 108 -2.35 -14.98 -3.68
CA ILE A 108 -2.79 -16.32 -3.34
C ILE A 108 -1.99 -16.78 -2.12
N PHE A 109 -2.66 -16.86 -0.97
CA PHE A 109 -2.03 -17.33 0.24
C PHE A 109 -1.67 -18.81 0.13
N THR A 110 -0.50 -19.19 0.63
CA THR A 110 -0.07 -20.59 0.65
C THR A 110 -0.80 -21.34 1.76
N GLU A 111 -1.52 -22.40 1.40
CA GLU A 111 -2.32 -23.19 2.34
C GLU A 111 -1.50 -24.33 2.97
N PHE A 112 -1.55 -24.43 4.30
CA PHE A 112 -0.99 -25.52 5.10
C PHE A 112 -2.06 -26.12 6.00
N ILE A 113 -2.17 -27.46 6.03
CA ILE A 113 -3.14 -28.17 6.88
C ILE A 113 -2.38 -28.92 7.96
N VAL A 114 -2.50 -28.47 9.21
CA VAL A 114 -1.88 -29.12 10.36
C VAL A 114 -2.91 -30.02 11.04
N SER A 115 -2.63 -31.33 11.04
CA SER A 115 -3.45 -32.32 11.74
C SER A 115 -3.10 -32.37 13.23
N GLY A 116 -4.11 -32.42 14.10
CA GLY A 116 -3.91 -32.51 15.54
C GLY A 116 -3.81 -31.13 16.22
N LYS A 117 -2.71 -30.85 16.93
CA LYS A 117 -2.55 -29.61 17.69
C LYS A 117 -2.18 -28.44 16.76
N ALA A 118 -2.83 -27.30 16.94
CA ALA A 118 -2.45 -26.02 16.34
C ALA A 118 -0.96 -25.71 16.53
N LEU A 119 -0.44 -24.80 15.69
CA LEU A 119 0.86 -24.20 15.93
C LEU A 119 0.82 -23.45 17.26
N ASP A 120 1.82 -23.67 18.11
CA ASP A 120 1.93 -22.90 19.34
C ASP A 120 2.48 -21.49 19.09
N THR A 121 2.47 -20.65 20.12
CA THR A 121 2.89 -19.24 20.01
C THR A 121 4.34 -19.10 19.50
N PRO A 122 5.34 -19.85 20.04
CA PRO A 122 6.69 -19.83 19.48
C PRO A 122 6.80 -20.27 18.02
N GLU A 123 6.03 -21.29 17.60
CA GLU A 123 6.00 -21.72 16.19
C GLU A 123 5.41 -20.63 15.29
N LEU A 124 4.29 -20.02 15.69
CA LEU A 124 3.67 -18.92 14.94
C LEU A 124 4.57 -17.68 14.86
N GLU A 125 5.30 -17.36 15.92
CA GLU A 125 6.26 -16.25 15.92
C GLU A 125 7.37 -16.47 14.88
N LYS A 126 7.87 -17.71 14.73
CA LYS A 126 8.85 -18.05 13.68
C LYS A 126 8.27 -17.87 12.28
N VAL A 127 7.02 -18.28 12.06
CA VAL A 127 6.31 -18.06 10.78
C VAL A 127 6.17 -16.56 10.48
N LEU A 128 5.70 -15.77 11.45
CA LEU A 128 5.51 -14.33 11.26
C LEU A 128 6.83 -13.59 11.01
N ASN A 129 7.89 -13.97 11.71
CA ASN A 129 9.23 -13.44 11.50
C ASN A 129 9.79 -13.83 10.13
N ASN A 130 9.52 -15.05 9.65
CA ASN A 130 9.86 -15.47 8.29
C ASN A 130 9.16 -14.57 7.25
N ILE A 131 7.83 -14.38 7.36
CA ILE A 131 7.07 -13.52 6.46
C ILE A 131 7.62 -12.09 6.46
N THR A 132 7.78 -11.50 7.64
CA THR A 132 8.19 -10.10 7.80
C THR A 132 9.60 -9.85 7.30
N ARG A 133 10.54 -10.76 7.56
CA ARG A 133 11.95 -10.60 7.18
C ARG A 133 12.15 -10.74 5.67
N HIS A 134 11.34 -11.55 5.01
CA HIS A 134 11.50 -11.88 3.60
C HIS A 134 10.46 -11.20 2.70
N SER A 135 9.68 -10.25 3.25
CA SER A 135 8.58 -9.59 2.54
C SER A 135 7.54 -10.56 1.97
N GLY A 136 7.39 -11.73 2.59
CA GLY A 136 6.59 -12.85 2.10
C GLY A 136 6.99 -14.16 2.76
N PHE A 137 6.05 -15.10 2.88
CA PHE A 137 6.31 -16.43 3.41
C PHE A 137 7.25 -17.22 2.49
N SER A 138 8.29 -17.82 3.07
CA SER A 138 9.24 -18.67 2.37
C SER A 138 9.53 -19.92 3.19
N ILE A 139 8.97 -21.06 2.75
CA ILE A 139 9.13 -22.36 3.44
C ILE A 139 10.60 -22.81 3.48
N THR A 140 11.41 -22.42 2.50
CA THR A 140 12.84 -22.77 2.42
C THR A 140 13.66 -22.00 3.43
N GLN A 141 13.40 -20.70 3.55
CA GLN A 141 13.99 -19.86 4.61
C GLN A 141 13.52 -20.31 5.99
N LEU A 142 12.25 -20.72 6.13
CA LEU A 142 11.76 -21.27 7.38
C LEU A 142 12.51 -22.56 7.71
N ASN A 143 12.68 -23.49 6.75
CA ASN A 143 13.40 -24.73 6.98
C ASN A 143 14.87 -24.52 7.35
N ALA A 144 15.54 -23.55 6.75
CA ALA A 144 16.92 -23.21 7.09
C ALA A 144 17.07 -22.77 8.57
N THR A 145 16.01 -22.17 9.14
CA THR A 145 16.00 -21.71 10.54
C THR A 145 15.35 -22.70 11.51
N ASP A 146 14.33 -23.44 11.06
CA ASP A 146 13.56 -24.43 11.82
C ASP A 146 12.98 -25.51 10.89
N GLY A 147 13.79 -26.54 10.63
CA GLY A 147 13.36 -27.67 9.81
C GLY A 147 12.30 -28.56 10.47
N SER A 148 12.13 -28.49 11.79
CA SER A 148 11.10 -29.26 12.49
C SER A 148 9.70 -28.68 12.26
N LEU A 149 9.57 -27.36 12.39
CA LEU A 149 8.34 -26.64 12.10
C LEU A 149 7.98 -26.73 10.61
N SER A 150 8.97 -26.62 9.73
CA SER A 150 8.74 -26.76 8.29
C SER A 150 8.16 -28.14 7.95
N LYS A 151 8.74 -29.22 8.50
CA LYS A 151 8.18 -30.58 8.34
C LYS A 151 6.78 -30.75 8.91
N LYS A 152 6.45 -30.03 9.99
CA LYS A 152 5.10 -30.05 10.58
C LYS A 152 4.05 -29.38 9.68
N LEU A 153 4.45 -28.40 8.87
CA LEU A 153 3.57 -27.69 7.94
C LEU A 153 3.30 -28.49 6.66
N LEU A 154 4.25 -29.31 6.23
CA LEU A 154 4.19 -30.02 4.95
C LEU A 154 3.21 -31.20 4.97
N GLY A 155 2.38 -31.26 3.94
CA GLY A 155 1.62 -32.46 3.57
C GLY A 155 2.49 -33.52 2.89
N GLU A 156 2.01 -34.76 2.88
CA GLU A 156 2.74 -35.91 2.29
C GLU A 156 3.01 -35.75 0.78
N ASN A 157 2.18 -34.97 0.09
CA ASN A 157 2.25 -34.75 -1.35
C ASN A 157 2.66 -33.31 -1.72
N ASP A 158 3.22 -32.55 -0.79
CA ASP A 158 3.81 -31.25 -1.08
C ASP A 158 5.20 -31.45 -1.68
N ILE A 159 5.53 -30.76 -2.78
CA ILE A 159 6.80 -30.95 -3.50
C ILE A 159 7.49 -29.62 -3.75
N MET A 160 8.81 -29.63 -3.53
CA MET A 160 9.75 -28.60 -3.95
C MET A 160 10.54 -29.09 -5.15
N PHE A 161 10.34 -28.44 -6.30
CA PHE A 161 11.04 -28.83 -7.52
C PHE A 161 12.40 -28.16 -7.59
N ASP A 162 13.44 -28.93 -7.89
CA ASP A 162 14.80 -28.46 -8.11
C ASP A 162 15.17 -28.53 -9.60
N LEU A 163 15.36 -27.37 -10.23
CA LEU A 163 15.70 -27.24 -11.65
C LEU A 163 17.21 -27.29 -11.91
N THR A 164 18.06 -27.43 -10.88
CA THR A 164 19.50 -27.68 -11.06
C THR A 164 19.77 -29.08 -11.62
N HIS A 165 18.79 -29.99 -11.52
CA HIS A 165 18.90 -31.37 -11.98
C HIS A 165 18.56 -31.49 -13.47
N ARG A 166 19.46 -32.14 -14.20
CA ARG A 166 19.34 -32.36 -15.65
C ARG A 166 18.48 -33.59 -15.98
N PRO A 167 17.99 -33.72 -17.22
CA PRO A 167 17.29 -34.92 -17.67
C PRO A 167 18.07 -36.21 -17.44
N ASN A 168 17.35 -37.29 -17.15
CA ASN A 168 17.85 -38.60 -16.74
C ASN A 168 18.50 -38.63 -15.35
N ALA A 169 18.21 -37.63 -14.51
CA ALA A 169 18.54 -37.64 -13.09
C ALA A 169 17.29 -37.96 -12.26
N SER A 170 17.50 -38.27 -10.98
CA SER A 170 16.47 -38.21 -9.95
C SER A 170 17.02 -37.45 -8.75
N TYR A 171 16.13 -36.87 -7.96
CA TYR A 171 16.49 -36.20 -6.71
C TYR A 171 15.38 -36.37 -5.68
N ILE A 172 15.73 -36.20 -4.42
CA ILE A 172 14.76 -36.12 -3.33
C ILE A 172 14.35 -34.67 -3.20
N SER A 173 13.06 -34.38 -3.36
CA SER A 173 12.46 -33.07 -3.11
C SER A 173 12.93 -32.56 -1.75
N GLU A 174 13.45 -31.34 -1.75
CA GLU A 174 13.80 -30.68 -0.51
C GLU A 174 12.57 -30.65 0.40
N LEU A 175 12.78 -30.93 1.68
CA LEU A 175 11.77 -30.95 2.76
C LEU A 175 10.79 -32.14 2.78
N ALA A 176 10.22 -32.51 1.64
CA ALA A 176 9.14 -33.48 1.58
C ALA A 176 9.59 -34.96 1.52
N ASN A 177 10.89 -35.19 1.30
CA ASN A 177 11.47 -36.54 1.14
C ASN A 177 10.80 -37.36 0.02
N VAL A 178 10.35 -36.68 -1.04
CA VAL A 178 9.68 -37.29 -2.20
C VAL A 178 10.68 -37.47 -3.33
N ASN A 179 10.77 -38.68 -3.90
CA ASN A 179 11.61 -38.89 -5.07
C ASN A 179 10.98 -38.22 -6.31
N VAL A 180 11.78 -37.45 -7.03
CA VAL A 180 11.41 -36.75 -8.26
C VAL A 180 12.34 -37.22 -9.38
N ASN A 181 11.75 -37.84 -10.40
CA ASN A 181 12.46 -38.28 -11.59
C ASN A 181 12.41 -37.18 -12.66
N VAL A 182 13.56 -36.84 -13.24
CA VAL A 182 13.71 -35.83 -14.28
C VAL A 182 13.92 -36.53 -15.61
N SER A 183 13.01 -36.35 -16.55
CA SER A 183 13.06 -37.02 -17.85
C SER A 183 13.00 -36.02 -19.00
N ARG A 184 13.71 -36.34 -20.09
CA ARG A 184 13.53 -35.64 -21.36
C ARG A 184 12.22 -36.11 -21.97
N TYR A 185 11.25 -35.23 -22.11
CA TYR A 185 9.94 -35.59 -22.62
C TYR A 185 9.83 -35.40 -24.14
N GLY A 186 10.31 -34.26 -24.65
CA GLY A 186 10.26 -33.96 -26.08
C GLY A 186 11.07 -32.72 -26.46
N THR A 187 11.04 -32.39 -27.76
CA THR A 187 11.55 -31.12 -28.28
C THR A 187 10.46 -30.43 -29.10
N ILE A 188 10.42 -29.10 -29.01
CA ILE A 188 9.55 -28.25 -29.83
C ILE A 188 10.44 -27.57 -30.88
N ASP A 189 10.16 -27.86 -32.16
CA ASP A 189 10.91 -27.35 -33.32
C ASP A 189 12.42 -27.71 -33.31
N GLY A 190 12.84 -28.67 -32.48
CA GLY A 190 14.25 -28.98 -32.22
C GLY A 190 15.02 -27.88 -31.46
N LEU A 191 14.42 -26.71 -31.25
CA LEU A 191 15.02 -25.53 -30.63
C LEU A 191 14.79 -25.45 -29.12
N TYR A 192 13.68 -26.00 -28.64
CA TYR A 192 13.32 -25.97 -27.24
C TYR A 192 13.14 -27.38 -26.71
N GLN A 193 13.67 -27.65 -25.52
CA GLN A 193 13.59 -28.95 -24.88
C GLN A 193 12.55 -28.91 -23.76
N GLU A 194 11.60 -29.84 -23.77
CA GLU A 194 10.68 -30.07 -22.65
C GLU A 194 11.28 -31.09 -21.69
N VAL A 195 11.40 -30.69 -20.43
CA VAL A 195 11.89 -31.50 -19.32
C VAL A 195 10.76 -31.69 -18.33
N ARG A 196 10.40 -32.95 -18.07
CA ARG A 196 9.33 -33.30 -17.14
C ARG A 196 9.92 -33.76 -15.81
N HIS A 197 9.38 -33.21 -14.72
CA HIS A 197 9.64 -33.68 -13.37
C HIS A 197 8.43 -34.45 -12.89
N SER A 198 8.60 -35.75 -12.64
CA SER A 198 7.54 -36.65 -12.19
C SER A 198 7.83 -37.18 -10.80
N SER A 199 6.82 -37.17 -9.95
CA SER A 199 6.84 -37.79 -8.62
C SER A 199 6.14 -39.15 -8.65
N ASP A 200 6.41 -39.98 -7.64
CA ASP A 200 5.65 -41.21 -7.39
C ASP A 200 4.20 -40.93 -6.96
N TYR A 201 3.86 -39.69 -6.58
CA TYR A 201 2.49 -39.27 -6.35
C TYR A 201 1.76 -38.92 -7.65
N ASN A 202 0.54 -39.44 -7.80
CA ASN A 202 -0.35 -39.09 -8.92
C ASN A 202 -0.85 -37.63 -8.84
N GLN A 203 -0.82 -37.03 -7.65
CA GLN A 203 -1.30 -35.68 -7.36
C GLN A 203 -0.43 -35.05 -6.27
N PHE A 204 0.06 -33.84 -6.50
CA PHE A 204 0.95 -33.12 -5.57
C PHE A 204 0.67 -31.62 -5.55
N ARG A 205 1.15 -30.90 -4.54
CA ARG A 205 1.15 -29.42 -4.51
C ARG A 205 2.56 -28.90 -4.78
N VAL A 206 2.66 -27.75 -5.42
CA VAL A 206 3.96 -27.10 -5.69
C VAL A 206 4.18 -26.02 -4.64
N LEU A 207 5.16 -26.20 -3.76
CA LEU A 207 5.47 -25.21 -2.71
C LEU A 207 6.64 -24.30 -3.06
N GLY A 208 7.46 -24.68 -4.04
CA GLY A 208 8.59 -23.89 -4.48
C GLY A 208 9.30 -24.53 -5.65
N ILE A 209 10.03 -23.70 -6.39
CA ILE A 209 10.85 -24.12 -7.53
C ILE A 209 12.24 -23.50 -7.36
N LYS A 210 13.27 -24.32 -7.15
CA LYS A 210 14.66 -23.88 -7.10
C LYS A 210 15.17 -23.74 -8.53
N LEU A 211 15.61 -22.53 -8.90
CA LEU A 211 16.17 -22.21 -10.21
C LEU A 211 17.59 -22.78 -10.35
N PRO A 212 18.11 -22.91 -11.59
CA PRO A 212 19.46 -23.43 -11.82
C PRO A 212 20.60 -22.67 -11.10
N GLY A 213 20.40 -21.38 -10.79
CA GLY A 213 21.35 -20.59 -9.99
C GLY A 213 21.34 -20.90 -8.48
N GLY A 214 20.40 -21.74 -8.01
CA GLY A 214 20.26 -22.16 -6.62
C GLY A 214 19.27 -21.36 -5.80
N GLN A 215 18.85 -20.18 -6.27
CA GLN A 215 17.78 -19.38 -5.68
C GLN A 215 16.39 -19.97 -5.96
N TYR A 216 15.38 -19.59 -5.18
CA TYR A 216 14.00 -20.02 -5.42
C TYR A 216 13.25 -19.01 -6.27
N MET A 217 12.40 -19.53 -7.15
CA MET A 217 11.50 -18.76 -7.99
C MET A 217 10.52 -17.96 -7.14
N GLU A 218 10.54 -16.64 -7.29
CA GLU A 218 9.57 -15.73 -6.70
C GLU A 218 8.38 -15.57 -7.65
N VAL A 219 7.23 -16.14 -7.32
CA VAL A 219 6.02 -16.03 -8.15
C VAL A 219 5.15 -14.90 -7.62
N LYS A 220 4.78 -13.95 -8.47
CA LYS A 220 3.87 -12.86 -8.14
C LYS A 220 2.53 -13.44 -7.66
N GLY A 221 2.16 -13.08 -6.43
CA GLY A 221 0.97 -13.61 -5.77
C GLY A 221 1.09 -15.08 -5.31
N GLY A 222 2.26 -15.71 -5.38
CA GLY A 222 2.52 -17.05 -4.85
C GLY A 222 2.15 -18.23 -5.77
N PHE A 223 2.49 -19.44 -5.30
CA PHE A 223 2.14 -20.69 -5.97
C PHE A 223 0.67 -21.10 -5.72
N PRO A 224 0.03 -21.84 -6.64
CA PRO A 224 -1.36 -22.24 -6.49
C PRO A 224 -1.52 -23.40 -5.49
N ASN A 225 -2.64 -23.43 -4.78
CA ASN A 225 -3.00 -24.51 -3.85
C ASN A 225 -3.69 -25.72 -4.53
N ASP A 226 -3.94 -25.67 -5.84
CA ASP A 226 -4.55 -26.79 -6.57
C ASP A 226 -3.61 -28.02 -6.61
N LEU A 227 -4.20 -29.21 -6.61
CA LEU A 227 -3.45 -30.44 -6.86
C LEU A 227 -2.99 -30.49 -8.31
N ILE A 228 -1.73 -30.86 -8.52
CA ILE A 228 -1.04 -30.91 -9.81
C ILE A 228 -0.70 -32.36 -10.14
N THR A 229 -0.84 -32.75 -11.42
CA THR A 229 -0.47 -34.09 -11.93
C THR A 229 0.78 -34.09 -12.80
N GLU A 230 1.20 -32.92 -13.29
CA GLU A 230 2.31 -32.81 -14.24
C GLU A 230 3.04 -31.48 -14.04
N PHE A 231 4.36 -31.56 -13.96
CA PHE A 231 5.27 -30.42 -13.90
C PHE A 231 6.26 -30.52 -15.06
N SER A 232 6.15 -29.61 -16.02
CA SER A 232 7.06 -29.53 -17.18
C SER A 232 7.73 -28.17 -17.26
N VAL A 233 9.01 -28.16 -17.61
CA VAL A 233 9.82 -26.96 -17.80
C VAL A 233 10.38 -26.96 -19.21
N TYR A 234 10.33 -25.80 -19.85
CA TYR A 234 10.83 -25.59 -21.20
C TYR A 234 12.11 -24.75 -21.17
N TYR A 235 13.13 -25.28 -21.83
CA TYR A 235 14.45 -24.69 -21.95
C TYR A 235 14.81 -24.47 -23.41
N ARG A 236 15.77 -23.59 -23.69
CA ARG A 236 16.45 -23.60 -25.00
C ARG A 236 17.28 -24.87 -25.11
N ASN A 237 17.20 -25.58 -26.23
CA ASN A 237 17.86 -26.88 -26.42
C ASN A 237 19.37 -26.76 -26.15
N GLY A 238 19.88 -27.63 -25.28
CA GLY A 238 21.27 -27.62 -24.83
C GLY A 238 21.59 -26.65 -23.67
N ASN A 239 20.71 -25.72 -23.31
CA ASN A 239 20.89 -24.79 -22.19
C ASN A 239 19.83 -25.00 -21.11
N HIS A 240 20.20 -25.69 -20.03
CA HIS A 240 19.30 -25.97 -18.91
C HIS A 240 19.43 -24.95 -17.77
N ASP A 241 20.26 -23.91 -17.94
CA ASP A 241 20.54 -22.93 -16.88
C ASP A 241 19.52 -21.78 -16.90
N ASP A 242 18.67 -21.71 -17.94
CA ASP A 242 17.72 -20.63 -18.16
C ASP A 242 16.32 -21.16 -18.55
N PRO A 243 15.43 -21.44 -17.57
CA PRO A 243 14.07 -21.88 -17.85
C PRO A 243 13.25 -20.73 -18.46
N TYR A 244 12.49 -21.02 -19.52
CA TYR A 244 11.67 -20.00 -20.22
C TYR A 244 10.21 -20.07 -19.77
N LEU A 245 9.69 -21.29 -19.58
CA LEU A 245 8.30 -21.53 -19.24
C LEU A 245 8.18 -22.72 -18.30
N VAL A 246 7.40 -22.58 -17.23
CA VAL A 246 6.96 -23.71 -16.40
C VAL A 246 5.46 -23.93 -16.61
N THR A 247 5.05 -25.19 -16.74
CA THR A 247 3.65 -25.57 -16.86
C THR A 247 3.26 -26.55 -15.77
N LEU A 248 2.13 -26.28 -15.12
CA LEU A 248 1.57 -27.13 -14.06
C LEU A 248 0.19 -27.61 -14.49
N LYS A 249 0.00 -28.91 -14.67
CA LYS A 249 -1.31 -29.48 -15.04
C LYS A 249 -2.15 -29.74 -13.81
N ILE A 250 -3.30 -29.07 -13.72
CA ILE A 250 -4.23 -29.20 -12.61
C ILE A 250 -4.87 -30.59 -12.67
N SER A 251 -4.87 -31.27 -11.53
CA SER A 251 -5.54 -32.53 -11.33
C SER A 251 -7.03 -32.34 -11.11
N PHE A 252 -7.83 -33.21 -11.70
CA PHE A 252 -9.25 -33.27 -11.42
C PHE A 252 -9.77 -34.70 -11.56
N VAL A 253 -10.69 -35.08 -10.68
CA VAL A 253 -11.35 -36.39 -10.69
C VAL A 253 -12.65 -36.29 -11.50
N GLY A 254 -12.58 -36.65 -12.78
CA GLY A 254 -13.77 -36.71 -13.66
C GLY A 254 -13.39 -36.84 -15.14
N SER A 255 -14.00 -37.79 -15.85
CA SER A 255 -13.60 -38.19 -17.21
C SER A 255 -13.86 -37.16 -18.31
N ASN A 256 -14.64 -36.11 -18.03
CA ASN A 256 -15.16 -35.21 -19.06
C ASN A 256 -14.77 -33.75 -18.86
N ILE A 257 -13.84 -33.42 -17.95
CA ILE A 257 -13.40 -32.04 -17.71
C ILE A 257 -12.13 -31.76 -18.52
N ILE A 258 -12.05 -30.58 -19.14
CA ILE A 258 -10.85 -30.15 -19.86
C ILE A 258 -9.79 -29.79 -18.82
N PRO A 259 -8.60 -30.42 -18.87
CA PRO A 259 -7.55 -30.13 -17.92
C PRO A 259 -7.09 -28.68 -18.08
N SER A 260 -7.18 -27.92 -17.00
CA SER A 260 -6.58 -26.59 -16.92
C SER A 260 -5.10 -26.68 -16.57
N ARG A 261 -4.36 -25.63 -16.90
CA ARG A 261 -2.93 -25.54 -16.58
C ARG A 261 -2.60 -24.17 -15.98
N TYR A 262 -1.58 -24.17 -15.13
CA TYR A 262 -0.85 -22.95 -14.82
C TYR A 262 0.32 -22.79 -15.78
N TYR A 263 0.52 -21.58 -16.28
CA TYR A 263 1.70 -21.17 -17.04
C TYR A 263 2.44 -20.12 -16.22
N LEU A 264 3.72 -20.38 -15.91
CA LEU A 264 4.58 -19.45 -15.20
C LEU A 264 5.65 -18.92 -16.16
N THR A 265 5.79 -17.61 -16.26
CA THR A 265 6.74 -16.92 -17.14
C THR A 265 7.45 -15.78 -16.41
N LYS A 266 8.69 -15.45 -16.79
CA LYS A 266 9.42 -14.29 -16.24
C LYS A 266 8.64 -12.98 -16.44
N SER A 267 8.71 -12.09 -15.46
CA SER A 267 8.04 -10.78 -15.44
C SER A 267 8.95 -9.62 -15.90
N ASP A 268 8.35 -8.46 -16.15
CA ASP A 268 8.96 -7.26 -16.76
C ASP A 268 9.89 -6.43 -15.87
N ASN A 269 9.98 -6.74 -14.58
CA ASN A 269 10.64 -5.89 -13.61
C ASN A 269 12.16 -6.06 -13.70
N GLU A 270 12.83 -5.12 -14.37
CA GLU A 270 14.29 -5.08 -14.57
C GLU A 270 15.03 -5.41 -13.26
N GLY A 271 15.71 -6.55 -13.23
CA GLY A 271 16.55 -6.98 -12.12
C GLY A 271 15.86 -7.76 -10.99
N THR A 272 14.53 -7.95 -11.04
CA THR A 272 13.84 -8.85 -10.10
C THR A 272 13.60 -10.18 -10.81
N GLU A 273 14.10 -11.29 -10.29
CA GLU A 273 13.88 -12.63 -10.88
C GLU A 273 12.43 -13.13 -10.65
N GLN A 274 11.45 -12.23 -10.66
CA GLN A 274 10.04 -12.50 -10.37
C GLN A 274 9.32 -13.09 -11.59
N TRP A 275 8.39 -14.02 -11.33
CA TRP A 275 7.60 -14.74 -12.32
C TRP A 275 6.11 -14.42 -12.21
N ASP A 276 5.46 -14.21 -13.34
CA ASP A 276 4.00 -14.19 -13.44
C ASP A 276 3.45 -15.61 -13.50
N ILE A 277 2.25 -15.80 -12.97
CA ILE A 277 1.49 -17.04 -13.07
C ILE A 277 0.12 -16.75 -13.68
N ARG A 278 -0.36 -17.63 -14.57
CA ARG A 278 -1.71 -17.55 -15.15
C ARG A 278 -2.38 -18.92 -15.14
N ARG A 279 -3.64 -18.98 -14.74
CA ARG A 279 -4.45 -20.20 -14.88
C ARG A 279 -5.21 -20.13 -16.19
N VAL A 280 -5.00 -21.09 -17.08
CA VAL A 280 -5.68 -21.12 -18.37
C VAL A 280 -6.59 -22.34 -18.48
N SER A 281 -7.69 -22.17 -19.21
CA SER A 281 -8.71 -23.20 -19.41
C SER A 281 -8.30 -24.27 -20.41
N LEU A 282 -7.34 -23.99 -21.31
CA LEU A 282 -7.03 -24.81 -22.47
C LEU A 282 -5.56 -25.16 -22.58
N HIS A 283 -5.29 -26.37 -23.07
CA HIS A 283 -3.95 -26.76 -23.48
C HIS A 283 -3.53 -25.95 -24.70
N LEU A 284 -2.37 -25.31 -24.62
CA LEU A 284 -1.65 -24.84 -25.79
C LEU A 284 -0.94 -26.00 -26.47
N ASP A 285 -1.12 -26.16 -27.77
CA ASP A 285 -0.38 -27.19 -28.51
C ASP A 285 1.10 -26.80 -28.69
N ASN A 286 1.92 -27.71 -29.23
CA ASN A 286 3.35 -27.47 -29.40
C ASN A 286 3.67 -26.28 -30.30
N SER A 287 2.83 -25.96 -31.29
CA SER A 287 3.03 -24.79 -32.15
C SER A 287 2.75 -23.49 -31.41
N GLU A 288 1.72 -23.47 -30.56
CA GLU A 288 1.38 -22.32 -29.72
C GLU A 288 2.42 -22.11 -28.60
N ILE A 289 2.89 -23.19 -27.98
CA ILE A 289 3.99 -23.13 -27.02
C ILE A 289 5.27 -22.63 -27.70
N LEU A 290 5.55 -23.04 -28.95
CA LEU A 290 6.70 -22.52 -29.71
C LEU A 290 6.63 -20.99 -29.86
N HIS A 291 5.46 -20.44 -30.17
CA HIS A 291 5.27 -19.00 -30.27
C HIS A 291 5.58 -18.28 -28.95
N ILE A 292 5.08 -18.80 -27.83
CA ILE A 292 5.38 -18.27 -26.49
C ILE A 292 6.88 -18.34 -26.18
N LEU A 293 7.51 -19.49 -26.45
CA LEU A 293 8.93 -19.68 -26.19
C LEU A 293 9.82 -18.77 -27.05
N ARG A 294 9.43 -18.51 -28.30
CA ARG A 294 10.10 -17.54 -29.17
C ARG A 294 9.94 -16.11 -28.65
N ASP A 295 8.74 -15.73 -28.23
CA ASP A 295 8.50 -14.40 -27.65
C ASP A 295 9.36 -14.18 -26.39
N ILE A 296 9.35 -15.14 -25.45
CA ILE A 296 10.17 -15.08 -24.23
C ILE A 296 11.67 -15.08 -24.59
N SER A 297 12.10 -15.88 -25.56
CA SER A 297 13.49 -15.91 -26.01
C SER A 297 13.98 -14.58 -26.58
N LEU A 298 13.11 -13.85 -27.27
CA LEU A 298 13.42 -12.58 -27.92
C LEU A 298 13.35 -11.41 -26.95
N ASN A 299 12.36 -11.43 -26.05
CA ASN A 299 12.03 -10.30 -25.20
C ASN A 299 12.43 -10.49 -23.73
N GLY A 300 12.94 -11.67 -23.36
CA GLY A 300 13.25 -12.06 -21.97
C GLY A 300 12.01 -12.36 -21.11
N LYS A 301 10.81 -12.14 -21.66
CA LYS A 301 9.51 -12.17 -20.98
C LYS A 301 8.38 -12.39 -21.99
N LEU A 302 7.20 -12.75 -21.50
CA LEU A 302 6.01 -12.96 -22.34
C LEU A 302 5.21 -11.66 -22.51
N GLN A 303 5.26 -11.04 -23.69
CA GLN A 303 4.58 -9.78 -23.99
C GLN A 303 3.19 -10.02 -24.58
N LEU A 304 2.19 -10.31 -23.73
CA LEU A 304 0.82 -10.62 -24.18
C LEU A 304 0.18 -9.58 -25.12
N GLN A 305 0.47 -8.29 -24.92
CA GLN A 305 -0.14 -7.22 -25.73
C GLN A 305 0.59 -7.00 -27.07
N ALA A 306 1.88 -7.32 -27.13
CA ALA A 306 2.67 -7.25 -28.36
C ALA A 306 2.58 -8.55 -29.17
N HIS A 307 2.06 -9.62 -28.57
CA HIS A 307 1.90 -10.92 -29.21
C HIS A 307 0.90 -10.81 -30.37
N GLY A 308 1.38 -10.89 -31.61
CA GLY A 308 0.56 -10.71 -32.82
C GLY A 308 -0.46 -11.83 -33.08
N ASP A 309 -0.39 -12.95 -32.33
CA ASP A 309 -1.35 -14.04 -32.43
C ASP A 309 -2.50 -13.90 -31.42
N GLU A 310 -3.62 -13.37 -31.92
CA GLU A 310 -4.87 -13.21 -31.18
C GLU A 310 -5.45 -14.54 -30.66
N SER A 311 -5.16 -15.68 -31.29
CA SER A 311 -5.66 -16.98 -30.84
C SER A 311 -4.99 -17.44 -29.55
N ILE A 312 -3.66 -17.27 -29.46
CA ILE A 312 -2.86 -17.57 -28.27
C ILE A 312 -3.25 -16.64 -27.13
N LYS A 313 -3.42 -15.34 -27.41
CA LYS A 313 -3.87 -14.34 -26.43
C LYS A 313 -5.19 -14.75 -25.76
N LYS A 314 -6.16 -15.22 -26.55
CA LYS A 314 -7.48 -15.67 -26.06
C LYS A 314 -7.41 -16.95 -25.22
N LYS A 315 -6.46 -17.84 -25.50
CA LYS A 315 -6.21 -19.06 -24.72
C LYS A 315 -5.44 -18.77 -23.43
N LEU A 316 -4.58 -17.75 -23.43
CA LEU A 316 -3.78 -17.31 -22.27
C LEU A 316 -4.55 -16.44 -21.27
N TYR A 317 -5.85 -16.19 -21.49
CA TYR A 317 -6.67 -15.47 -20.53
C TYR A 317 -6.66 -16.17 -19.17
N ASP A 318 -6.37 -15.41 -18.13
CA ASP A 318 -6.34 -15.93 -16.77
C ASP A 318 -7.75 -16.10 -16.22
N ILE A 319 -8.21 -17.35 -16.15
CA ILE A 319 -9.57 -17.69 -15.74
C ILE A 319 -9.87 -17.39 -14.27
N ARG A 320 -8.84 -17.05 -13.47
CA ARG A 320 -9.01 -16.54 -12.09
C ARG A 320 -9.75 -15.21 -12.05
N ASN A 321 -9.66 -14.40 -13.12
CA ASN A 321 -10.27 -13.06 -13.21
C ASN A 321 -11.77 -13.06 -13.55
N GLY A 322 -12.41 -14.23 -13.55
CA GLY A 322 -13.80 -14.40 -13.92
C GLY A 322 -14.01 -14.53 -15.42
N LEU A 323 -14.83 -15.50 -15.80
CA LEU A 323 -15.15 -15.79 -17.19
C LEU A 323 -16.33 -14.92 -17.66
N PRO A 324 -16.18 -14.21 -18.80
CA PRO A 324 -17.30 -13.63 -19.51
C PRO A 324 -17.93 -14.70 -20.41
N ILE A 325 -19.14 -15.15 -20.08
CA ILE A 325 -19.84 -16.19 -20.83
C ILE A 325 -20.85 -15.54 -21.79
N ASP A 326 -20.85 -15.95 -23.06
CA ASP A 326 -21.82 -15.49 -24.06
C ASP A 326 -22.58 -16.70 -24.62
N LEU A 327 -23.79 -16.90 -24.11
CA LEU A 327 -24.67 -18.01 -24.51
C LEU A 327 -25.17 -17.86 -25.95
N THR A 328 -25.05 -16.68 -26.56
CA THR A 328 -25.47 -16.45 -27.96
C THR A 328 -24.48 -17.05 -28.97
N GLN A 329 -23.28 -17.43 -28.53
CA GLN A 329 -22.20 -17.93 -29.37
C GLN A 329 -22.14 -19.47 -29.44
N THR A 330 -22.99 -20.19 -28.71
CA THR A 330 -23.02 -21.65 -28.80
C THR A 330 -23.60 -22.11 -30.12
N THR A 331 -22.95 -23.10 -30.74
CA THR A 331 -23.42 -23.73 -31.98
C THR A 331 -23.84 -25.17 -31.71
N GLY A 332 -24.78 -25.71 -32.50
CA GLY A 332 -25.24 -27.09 -32.37
C GLY A 332 -24.10 -28.10 -32.60
N GLY A 333 -24.22 -29.33 -32.11
CA GLY A 333 -23.20 -30.37 -32.23
C GLY A 333 -23.63 -31.70 -31.60
N SER A 334 -22.79 -32.73 -31.75
CA SER A 334 -23.04 -34.05 -31.16
C SER A 334 -22.79 -34.03 -29.64
N PRO A 335 -23.61 -34.72 -28.84
CA PRO A 335 -23.38 -34.88 -27.40
C PRO A 335 -21.99 -35.44 -27.08
N GLY A 336 -21.39 -34.96 -25.99
CA GLY A 336 -20.06 -35.36 -25.52
C GLY A 336 -18.88 -34.71 -26.25
N GLN A 337 -19.11 -34.01 -27.37
CA GLN A 337 -18.03 -33.28 -28.06
C GLN A 337 -17.80 -31.91 -27.40
N THR A 338 -16.54 -31.65 -27.00
CA THR A 338 -16.10 -30.31 -26.59
C THR A 338 -16.00 -29.39 -27.81
N LYS A 339 -16.57 -28.19 -27.66
CA LYS A 339 -16.51 -27.09 -28.62
C LYS A 339 -16.03 -25.81 -27.93
N TYR A 340 -15.76 -24.78 -28.71
CA TYR A 340 -15.23 -23.51 -28.22
C TYR A 340 -15.92 -22.33 -28.89
N TYR A 341 -16.01 -21.20 -28.18
CA TYR A 341 -16.34 -19.90 -28.76
C TYR A 341 -15.54 -18.80 -28.05
N VAL A 342 -15.45 -17.63 -28.66
CA VAL A 342 -14.77 -16.47 -28.07
C VAL A 342 -15.79 -15.53 -27.45
N SER A 343 -15.57 -15.10 -26.22
CA SER A 343 -16.39 -14.10 -25.52
C SER A 343 -15.48 -13.09 -24.83
N LYS A 344 -15.59 -11.81 -25.19
CA LYS A 344 -14.74 -10.70 -24.69
C LYS A 344 -13.24 -11.10 -24.66
N ASP A 345 -12.75 -11.62 -25.78
CA ASP A 345 -11.36 -12.09 -25.95
C ASP A 345 -10.92 -13.27 -25.08
N VAL A 346 -11.87 -14.09 -24.62
CA VAL A 346 -11.62 -15.33 -23.89
C VAL A 346 -12.14 -16.52 -24.67
N LEU A 347 -11.31 -17.55 -24.87
CA LEU A 347 -11.77 -18.80 -25.49
C LEU A 347 -12.48 -19.68 -24.45
N ILE A 348 -13.79 -19.82 -24.58
CA ILE A 348 -14.65 -20.54 -23.64
C ILE A 348 -14.94 -21.95 -24.17
N PRO A 349 -14.51 -23.00 -23.48
CA PRO A 349 -14.94 -24.35 -23.79
C PRO A 349 -16.38 -24.60 -23.36
N TYR A 350 -17.12 -25.39 -24.15
CA TYR A 350 -18.41 -25.92 -23.78
C TYR A 350 -18.61 -27.34 -24.32
N MET A 351 -19.52 -28.10 -23.71
CA MET A 351 -19.86 -29.46 -24.12
C MET A 351 -21.37 -29.65 -24.09
N ILE A 352 -21.92 -30.23 -25.15
CA ILE A 352 -23.35 -30.58 -25.21
C ILE A 352 -23.55 -31.89 -24.47
N MET A 353 -24.47 -31.91 -23.51
CA MET A 353 -24.80 -33.09 -22.72
C MET A 353 -26.18 -33.61 -23.12
N GLN A 354 -26.28 -34.93 -23.30
CA GLN A 354 -27.55 -35.60 -23.50
C GLN A 354 -28.01 -36.18 -22.17
N ASP A 355 -29.16 -35.71 -21.69
CA ASP A 355 -29.86 -36.32 -20.56
C ASP A 355 -31.08 -37.04 -21.11
N GLU A 356 -31.03 -38.37 -21.17
CA GLU A 356 -32.13 -39.19 -21.70
C GLU A 356 -33.35 -39.19 -20.77
N SER A 357 -33.19 -38.76 -19.51
CA SER A 357 -34.23 -38.83 -18.49
C SER A 357 -35.08 -37.56 -18.37
N ASN A 358 -34.61 -36.44 -18.91
CA ASN A 358 -35.23 -35.14 -18.75
C ASN A 358 -35.71 -34.56 -20.08
N LYS A 359 -36.78 -33.75 -20.03
CA LYS A 359 -37.33 -33.02 -21.19
C LYS A 359 -36.39 -31.94 -21.74
N TYR A 360 -35.19 -31.79 -21.16
CA TYR A 360 -34.23 -30.76 -21.53
C TYR A 360 -32.94 -31.40 -22.01
N ARG A 361 -32.33 -30.75 -23.00
CA ARG A 361 -30.91 -30.90 -23.27
C ARG A 361 -30.18 -29.75 -22.58
N PHE A 362 -28.96 -29.99 -22.12
CA PHE A 362 -28.18 -28.92 -21.52
C PHE A 362 -26.78 -28.84 -22.10
N ILE A 363 -26.26 -27.61 -22.12
CA ILE A 363 -24.90 -27.31 -22.52
C ILE A 363 -24.13 -26.96 -21.26
N ARG A 364 -23.03 -27.66 -21.02
CA ARG A 364 -22.09 -27.31 -19.95
C ARG A 364 -21.07 -26.34 -20.50
N HIS A 365 -21.06 -25.12 -19.98
CA HIS A 365 -20.07 -24.09 -20.27
C HIS A 365 -18.92 -24.14 -19.27
N ALA A 366 -17.78 -23.58 -19.68
CA ALA A 366 -16.57 -23.49 -18.87
C ALA A 366 -16.25 -24.86 -18.23
N ASN A 367 -16.15 -25.88 -19.07
CA ASN A 367 -15.97 -27.27 -18.65
C ASN A 367 -14.54 -27.54 -18.17
N VAL A 368 -14.14 -26.81 -17.13
CA VAL A 368 -12.83 -26.79 -16.46
C VAL A 368 -13.02 -27.07 -14.97
N PRO A 369 -11.97 -27.46 -14.21
CA PRO A 369 -12.10 -27.91 -12.82
C PRO A 369 -12.78 -26.91 -11.88
N SER A 370 -12.46 -25.63 -12.06
CA SER A 370 -13.06 -24.52 -11.30
C SER A 370 -12.86 -23.20 -12.02
N PHE A 371 -13.79 -22.26 -11.82
CA PHE A 371 -13.74 -20.91 -12.36
C PHE A 371 -14.66 -19.96 -11.58
N THR A 372 -14.53 -18.66 -11.83
CA THR A 372 -15.44 -17.62 -11.35
C THR A 372 -16.17 -17.00 -12.55
N LEU A 373 -17.29 -16.29 -12.34
CA LEU A 373 -18.03 -15.62 -13.41
C LEU A 373 -17.92 -14.10 -13.33
N LYS A 374 -17.81 -13.48 -14.51
CA LYS A 374 -17.82 -12.02 -14.66
C LYS A 374 -19.13 -11.50 -15.24
N SER A 375 -19.68 -12.19 -16.23
CA SER A 375 -20.95 -11.83 -16.87
C SER A 375 -21.51 -13.01 -17.64
N VAL A 376 -22.84 -13.08 -17.81
CA VAL A 376 -23.51 -14.06 -18.69
C VAL A 376 -24.40 -13.32 -19.67
N LYS A 377 -23.98 -13.24 -20.93
CA LYS A 377 -24.77 -12.63 -22.01
C LYS A 377 -25.70 -13.68 -22.63
N THR A 378 -26.95 -13.31 -22.84
CA THR A 378 -27.99 -14.13 -23.48
C THR A 378 -28.75 -13.31 -24.53
N ASN A 379 -29.62 -13.96 -25.32
CA ASN A 379 -30.46 -13.27 -26.31
C ASN A 379 -31.47 -12.28 -25.70
N SER A 380 -31.72 -12.35 -24.38
CA SER A 380 -32.69 -11.51 -23.65
C SER A 380 -32.03 -10.45 -22.76
N GLY A 381 -30.70 -10.38 -22.74
CA GLY A 381 -29.95 -9.42 -21.93
C GLY A 381 -28.67 -10.03 -21.35
N GLU A 382 -27.99 -9.26 -20.50
CA GLU A 382 -26.80 -9.70 -19.78
C GLU A 382 -27.13 -9.83 -18.29
N ILE A 383 -26.77 -10.97 -17.70
CA ILE A 383 -26.76 -11.19 -16.25
C ILE A 383 -25.38 -10.74 -15.76
N ASP A 384 -25.33 -9.57 -15.11
CA ASP A 384 -24.08 -8.95 -14.67
C ASP A 384 -23.68 -9.39 -13.24
N THR A 385 -22.55 -8.88 -12.75
CA THR A 385 -22.02 -9.19 -11.40
C THR A 385 -22.97 -8.84 -10.25
N LYS A 386 -24.01 -8.02 -10.48
CA LYS A 386 -25.01 -7.65 -9.45
C LYS A 386 -26.10 -8.70 -9.33
N GLN A 387 -26.31 -9.48 -10.39
CA GLN A 387 -27.29 -10.56 -10.45
C GLN A 387 -26.64 -11.94 -10.29
N LEU A 388 -25.38 -12.08 -10.68
CA LEU A 388 -24.59 -13.29 -10.52
C LEU A 388 -24.31 -13.61 -9.05
N PRO A 389 -23.86 -14.85 -8.73
CA PRO A 389 -23.35 -15.17 -7.41
C PRO A 389 -22.30 -14.15 -6.97
N PRO A 390 -22.10 -13.95 -5.66
CA PRO A 390 -21.14 -12.96 -5.18
C PRO A 390 -19.77 -13.10 -5.85
N SER A 391 -19.13 -11.97 -6.16
CA SER A 391 -17.85 -11.95 -6.88
C SER A 391 -16.84 -12.93 -6.27
N GLY A 392 -16.23 -13.72 -7.15
CA GLY A 392 -15.26 -14.76 -6.84
C GLY A 392 -15.81 -16.05 -6.22
N THR A 393 -17.14 -16.25 -6.22
CA THR A 393 -17.74 -17.58 -5.99
C THR A 393 -17.14 -18.59 -6.98
N LEU A 394 -16.49 -19.63 -6.45
CA LEU A 394 -15.93 -20.71 -7.26
C LEU A 394 -17.02 -21.69 -7.68
N LEU A 395 -17.13 -21.85 -9.00
CA LEU A 395 -18.09 -22.73 -9.64
C LEU A 395 -17.38 -23.98 -10.16
N GLY A 396 -18.00 -25.13 -9.89
CA GLY A 396 -17.57 -26.42 -10.44
C GLY A 396 -18.30 -26.77 -11.74
N SER A 397 -19.47 -26.17 -11.99
CA SER A 397 -20.14 -26.29 -13.28
C SER A 397 -21.07 -25.12 -13.59
N PHE A 398 -21.24 -24.86 -14.89
CA PHE A 398 -22.23 -23.94 -15.44
C PHE A 398 -23.03 -24.67 -16.51
N ASN A 399 -24.25 -25.09 -16.17
CA ASN A 399 -25.15 -25.82 -17.06
C ASN A 399 -26.25 -24.89 -17.57
N VAL A 400 -26.56 -24.96 -18.86
CA VAL A 400 -27.62 -24.16 -19.49
C VAL A 400 -28.59 -25.11 -20.19
N TYR A 401 -29.84 -25.08 -19.77
CA TYR A 401 -30.89 -25.98 -20.25
C TYR A 401 -31.70 -25.33 -21.37
N TYR A 402 -32.04 -26.15 -22.37
CA TYR A 402 -32.82 -25.79 -23.54
C TYR A 402 -33.95 -26.80 -23.74
N LYS A 403 -35.09 -26.34 -24.27
CA LYS A 403 -36.26 -27.19 -24.56
C LYS A 403 -35.99 -28.13 -25.75
N ASN A 404 -35.36 -27.62 -26.80
CA ASN A 404 -34.78 -28.38 -27.90
C ASN A 404 -33.42 -27.71 -28.28
N LEU A 405 -32.54 -28.37 -29.04
CA LEU A 405 -31.23 -27.77 -29.40
C LEU A 405 -31.32 -26.77 -30.57
N GLU A 406 -32.45 -26.71 -31.26
CA GLU A 406 -32.69 -25.72 -32.32
C GLU A 406 -33.04 -24.35 -31.71
N ASP A 407 -33.68 -24.38 -30.54
CA ASP A 407 -34.03 -23.22 -29.73
C ASP A 407 -32.74 -22.64 -29.15
N LYS A 408 -32.30 -21.53 -29.74
CA LYS A 408 -31.24 -20.67 -29.19
C LYS A 408 -31.65 -20.01 -27.87
N ASP A 409 -32.81 -20.34 -27.30
CA ASP A 409 -33.34 -19.69 -26.11
C ASP A 409 -33.24 -20.59 -24.87
N PRO A 410 -32.32 -20.29 -23.93
CA PRO A 410 -32.19 -21.06 -22.72
C PRO A 410 -33.40 -20.86 -21.81
N VAL A 411 -33.85 -21.95 -21.18
CA VAL A 411 -34.99 -21.97 -20.25
C VAL A 411 -34.57 -21.87 -18.79
N LEU A 412 -33.38 -22.40 -18.47
CA LEU A 412 -32.83 -22.42 -17.12
C LEU A 412 -31.31 -22.35 -17.21
N ILE A 413 -30.71 -21.51 -16.38
CA ILE A 413 -29.27 -21.49 -16.13
C ILE A 413 -29.03 -22.04 -14.73
N GLU A 414 -28.11 -22.98 -14.58
CA GLU A 414 -27.68 -23.56 -13.31
C GLU A 414 -26.18 -23.33 -13.11
N LEU A 415 -25.81 -22.74 -11.98
CA LEU A 415 -24.44 -22.52 -11.54
C LEU A 415 -24.21 -23.34 -10.28
N VAL A 416 -23.40 -24.39 -10.36
CA VAL A 416 -23.12 -25.26 -9.21
C VAL A 416 -21.79 -24.84 -8.58
N CYS A 417 -21.84 -24.48 -7.30
CA CYS A 417 -20.64 -24.12 -6.54
C CYS A 417 -19.78 -25.35 -6.27
N ILE A 418 -18.49 -25.14 -6.05
CA ILE A 418 -17.60 -26.20 -5.55
C ILE A 418 -17.92 -26.48 -4.08
N TYR A 419 -17.91 -27.76 -3.71
CA TYR A 419 -18.08 -28.24 -2.34
C TYR A 419 -17.23 -29.49 -2.12
N ASN A 420 -16.85 -29.75 -0.88
CA ASN A 420 -16.03 -30.90 -0.48
C ASN A 420 -16.84 -31.89 0.39
N THR A 421 -16.53 -33.19 0.27
CA THR A 421 -17.01 -34.38 1.03
C THR A 421 -18.44 -34.38 1.61
N THR A 422 -18.80 -35.48 2.26
CA THR A 422 -20.13 -35.72 2.83
C THR A 422 -20.40 -34.81 4.04
N ASN A 423 -21.65 -34.37 4.23
CA ASN A 423 -22.13 -33.49 5.31
C ASN A 423 -21.82 -31.97 5.23
N THR A 424 -21.23 -31.46 4.15
CA THR A 424 -21.15 -30.00 3.94
C THR A 424 -22.40 -29.47 3.24
N LEU A 425 -22.63 -28.15 3.29
CA LEU A 425 -23.69 -27.50 2.52
C LEU A 425 -23.23 -27.34 1.06
N ALA A 426 -24.10 -27.65 0.12
CA ALA A 426 -23.93 -27.41 -1.30
C ALA A 426 -24.87 -26.30 -1.76
N TYR A 427 -24.41 -25.51 -2.74
CA TYR A 427 -25.18 -24.41 -3.30
C TYR A 427 -25.22 -24.48 -4.81
N ALA A 428 -26.41 -24.21 -5.34
CA ALA A 428 -26.61 -23.95 -6.75
C ALA A 428 -27.40 -22.65 -6.94
N TYR A 429 -27.00 -21.86 -7.92
CA TYR A 429 -27.78 -20.70 -8.35
C TYR A 429 -28.52 -21.05 -9.62
N TYR A 430 -29.79 -20.71 -9.66
CA TYR A 430 -30.66 -20.93 -10.80
C TYR A 430 -31.12 -19.61 -11.38
N TYR A 431 -31.22 -19.49 -12.69
CA TYR A 431 -31.85 -18.34 -13.33
C TYR A 431 -32.90 -18.83 -14.32
N CYS A 432 -34.14 -18.34 -14.19
CA CYS A 432 -35.23 -18.58 -15.14
C CYS A 432 -35.86 -17.25 -15.56
N LYS A 433 -36.61 -17.25 -16.67
CA LYS A 433 -37.25 -16.02 -17.15
C LYS A 433 -38.60 -15.77 -16.46
N GLU A 434 -38.72 -14.63 -15.79
CA GLU A 434 -39.98 -14.05 -15.34
C GLU A 434 -40.26 -12.80 -16.19
N GLU A 435 -41.38 -12.77 -16.92
CA GLU A 435 -41.78 -11.62 -17.75
C GLU A 435 -40.69 -11.14 -18.74
N GLY A 436 -39.94 -12.11 -19.30
CA GLY A 436 -38.85 -11.84 -20.25
C GLY A 436 -37.52 -11.41 -19.62
N LYS A 437 -37.43 -11.30 -18.29
CA LYS A 437 -36.20 -10.96 -17.57
C LYS A 437 -35.67 -12.17 -16.79
N TRP A 438 -34.35 -12.28 -16.69
CA TRP A 438 -33.73 -13.30 -15.85
C TRP A 438 -33.93 -12.99 -14.37
N GLN A 439 -34.47 -13.97 -13.66
CA GLN A 439 -34.64 -13.96 -12.23
C GLN A 439 -33.79 -15.07 -11.63
N GLY A 440 -32.88 -14.71 -10.73
CA GLY A 440 -32.07 -15.66 -9.99
C GLY A 440 -32.84 -16.30 -8.84
N TYR A 441 -32.36 -17.47 -8.40
CA TYR A 441 -32.72 -18.20 -7.19
C TYR A 441 -31.47 -18.87 -6.64
N VAL A 442 -31.41 -19.11 -5.34
CA VAL A 442 -30.34 -19.88 -4.71
C VAL A 442 -30.93 -21.07 -3.98
N LEU A 443 -30.38 -22.25 -4.26
CA LEU A 443 -30.65 -23.49 -3.57
C LEU A 443 -29.59 -23.70 -2.50
N SER A 444 -30.02 -23.88 -1.24
CA SER A 444 -29.17 -24.36 -0.15
C SER A 444 -29.55 -25.81 0.19
N THR A 445 -28.61 -26.72 0.08
CA THR A 445 -28.80 -28.16 0.34
C THR A 445 -27.55 -28.76 1.00
N THR A 446 -27.54 -30.05 1.30
CA THR A 446 -26.33 -30.78 1.75
C THR A 446 -25.69 -31.49 0.57
N VAL A 447 -24.39 -31.78 0.62
CA VAL A 447 -23.70 -32.53 -0.44
C VAL A 447 -24.37 -33.87 -0.72
N GLU A 448 -24.78 -34.58 0.33
CA GLU A 448 -25.50 -35.85 0.23
C GLU A 448 -26.82 -35.71 -0.55
N ASN A 449 -27.59 -34.65 -0.28
CA ASN A 449 -28.88 -34.41 -0.93
C ASN A 449 -28.79 -33.59 -2.21
N SER A 450 -27.62 -33.03 -2.53
CA SER A 450 -27.42 -32.02 -3.57
C SER A 450 -27.93 -32.49 -4.93
N ARG A 451 -27.55 -33.70 -5.34
CA ARG A 451 -27.98 -34.30 -6.61
C ARG A 451 -29.51 -34.41 -6.70
N THR A 452 -30.15 -34.87 -5.62
CA THR A 452 -31.60 -35.07 -5.57
C THR A 452 -32.33 -33.72 -5.57
N ASP A 453 -31.88 -32.76 -4.77
CA ASP A 453 -32.49 -31.44 -4.68
C ASP A 453 -32.32 -30.63 -5.98
N MET A 454 -31.13 -30.64 -6.60
CA MET A 454 -30.90 -30.00 -7.90
C MET A 454 -31.80 -30.62 -8.99
N LEU A 455 -31.92 -31.96 -9.02
CA LEU A 455 -32.85 -32.64 -9.93
C LEU A 455 -34.31 -32.26 -9.66
N ASN A 456 -34.69 -32.06 -8.40
CA ASN A 456 -36.02 -31.60 -8.05
C ASN A 456 -36.29 -30.18 -8.57
N VAL A 457 -35.29 -29.27 -8.55
CA VAL A 457 -35.43 -27.94 -9.16
C VAL A 457 -35.68 -28.05 -10.67
N ILE A 458 -34.89 -28.88 -11.38
CA ILE A 458 -35.05 -29.09 -12.83
C ILE A 458 -36.44 -29.67 -13.13
N LYS A 459 -36.88 -30.67 -12.37
CA LYS A 459 -38.23 -31.25 -12.47
C LYS A 459 -39.32 -30.20 -12.21
N HIS A 460 -39.15 -29.35 -11.20
CA HIS A 460 -40.08 -28.26 -10.90
C HIS A 460 -40.22 -27.30 -12.08
N VAL A 461 -39.11 -26.83 -12.63
CA VAL A 461 -39.08 -25.96 -13.80
C VAL A 461 -39.77 -26.61 -15.00
N SER A 462 -39.52 -27.91 -15.25
CA SER A 462 -40.16 -28.68 -16.32
C SER A 462 -41.67 -28.86 -16.20
N LYS A 463 -42.22 -28.84 -14.98
CA LYS A 463 -43.64 -29.01 -14.69
C LYS A 463 -44.40 -27.69 -14.65
N ASN A 464 -43.70 -26.56 -14.59
CA ASN A 464 -44.27 -25.23 -14.38
C ASN A 464 -43.88 -24.26 -15.51
N ASP A 465 -44.03 -24.70 -16.76
CA ASP A 465 -43.83 -23.88 -17.97
C ASP A 465 -42.48 -23.15 -18.00
N ASN A 466 -41.41 -23.87 -17.65
CA ASN A 466 -40.04 -23.37 -17.64
C ASN A 466 -39.78 -22.25 -16.61
N LYS A 467 -40.58 -22.18 -15.55
CA LYS A 467 -40.45 -21.17 -14.48
C LYS A 467 -40.29 -21.82 -13.11
N ILE A 468 -39.57 -21.13 -12.23
CA ILE A 468 -39.59 -21.43 -10.80
C ILE A 468 -40.79 -20.69 -10.21
N VAL A 469 -41.86 -21.42 -9.89
CA VAL A 469 -43.05 -20.87 -9.23
C VAL A 469 -42.97 -21.15 -7.72
N PRO A 470 -42.64 -20.16 -6.86
CA PRO A 470 -42.39 -20.41 -5.42
C PRO A 470 -43.59 -21.04 -4.70
N SER A 471 -44.81 -20.66 -5.07
CA SER A 471 -46.05 -21.18 -4.47
C SER A 471 -46.37 -22.65 -4.81
N LYS A 472 -45.62 -23.26 -5.72
CA LYS A 472 -45.78 -24.66 -6.15
C LYS A 472 -44.57 -25.53 -5.81
N LEU A 473 -43.63 -25.02 -5.01
CA LEU A 473 -42.48 -25.81 -4.59
C LEU A 473 -42.96 -27.01 -3.76
N GLY A 474 -42.49 -28.21 -4.11
CA GLY A 474 -42.75 -29.39 -3.28
C GLY A 474 -41.98 -29.31 -1.96
N GLN A 475 -42.40 -30.10 -0.97
CA GLN A 475 -41.77 -30.16 0.36
C GLN A 475 -40.24 -30.35 0.32
N SER A 476 -39.70 -30.99 -0.73
CA SER A 476 -38.25 -31.20 -0.87
C SER A 476 -37.46 -29.93 -1.16
N LEU A 477 -38.09 -28.89 -1.72
CA LEU A 477 -37.49 -27.60 -2.08
C LEU A 477 -37.99 -26.43 -1.24
N GLU A 478 -39.13 -26.60 -0.56
CA GLU A 478 -39.69 -25.61 0.35
C GLU A 478 -38.64 -25.21 1.40
N ASN A 479 -38.42 -23.91 1.58
CA ASN A 479 -37.39 -23.31 2.43
C ASN A 479 -35.92 -23.53 2.00
N LYS A 480 -35.65 -24.32 0.95
CA LYS A 480 -34.29 -24.53 0.41
C LYS A 480 -33.99 -23.66 -0.81
N LEU A 481 -35.00 -23.41 -1.64
CA LEU A 481 -34.89 -22.61 -2.87
C LEU A 481 -35.54 -21.24 -2.64
N VAL A 482 -34.74 -20.18 -2.64
CA VAL A 482 -35.19 -18.80 -2.42
C VAL A 482 -34.83 -17.91 -3.59
N LYS A 483 -35.57 -16.81 -3.78
CA LYS A 483 -35.34 -15.86 -4.89
C LYS A 483 -33.98 -15.18 -4.70
N TYR A 484 -33.23 -14.97 -5.78
CA TYR A 484 -31.88 -14.40 -5.74
C TYR A 484 -31.68 -13.29 -6.80
N PRO A 485 -31.08 -12.15 -6.43
CA PRO A 485 -30.88 -11.72 -5.05
C PRO A 485 -32.24 -11.59 -4.34
N ASP A 486 -32.33 -12.02 -3.07
CA ASP A 486 -33.50 -11.76 -2.23
C ASP A 486 -33.84 -10.27 -2.29
N SER A 487 -35.13 -9.92 -2.21
CA SER A 487 -35.68 -8.55 -2.35
C SER A 487 -34.68 -7.49 -1.92
N VAL A 488 -33.89 -7.00 -2.89
CA VAL A 488 -32.79 -6.08 -2.62
C VAL A 488 -33.40 -4.89 -1.88
N PRO A 489 -33.06 -4.69 -0.60
CA PRO A 489 -33.77 -3.78 0.26
C PRO A 489 -33.74 -2.39 -0.34
N LYS A 490 -34.89 -1.73 -0.39
CA LYS A 490 -34.97 -0.31 -0.72
C LYS A 490 -34.67 0.49 0.53
N VAL A 491 -33.72 1.41 0.45
CA VAL A 491 -33.23 2.20 1.58
C VAL A 491 -33.18 3.68 1.26
N ILE A 492 -33.43 4.51 2.27
CA ILE A 492 -33.26 5.95 2.29
C ILE A 492 -31.94 6.27 3.01
N LEU A 493 -30.93 6.71 2.27
CA LEU A 493 -29.59 6.91 2.82
C LEU A 493 -29.36 8.35 3.26
N ASP A 494 -28.88 8.52 4.49
CA ASP A 494 -28.47 9.81 5.03
C ASP A 494 -26.95 9.99 4.89
N ILE A 495 -26.52 10.88 4.00
CA ILE A 495 -25.10 11.16 3.74
C ILE A 495 -24.47 12.17 4.69
N SER A 496 -25.22 12.78 5.61
CA SER A 496 -24.64 13.68 6.63
C SER A 496 -24.10 12.96 7.86
N LYS A 497 -24.25 11.63 7.93
CA LYS A 497 -23.69 10.83 9.03
C LYS A 497 -22.15 10.84 9.01
N PRO A 498 -21.48 10.99 10.17
CA PRO A 498 -20.03 11.07 10.23
C PRO A 498 -19.34 9.70 10.11
N ASP A 499 -18.02 9.74 9.85
CA ASP A 499 -17.16 8.56 9.77
C ASP A 499 -17.26 7.68 11.03
N GLY A 500 -17.20 6.36 10.83
CA GLY A 500 -17.31 5.38 11.91
C GLY A 500 -18.72 5.19 12.48
N THR A 501 -19.71 5.97 12.04
CA THR A 501 -21.11 5.79 12.47
C THR A 501 -21.71 4.57 11.79
N ALA A 502 -22.34 3.72 12.59
CA ALA A 502 -23.23 2.67 12.11
C ALA A 502 -24.68 3.13 12.28
N TYR A 503 -25.53 2.95 11.27
CA TYR A 503 -26.95 3.35 11.35
C TYR A 503 -27.83 2.47 10.45
N THR A 504 -29.08 2.26 10.84
CA THR A 504 -30.06 1.58 9.97
C THR A 504 -30.83 2.64 9.18
N PRO A 505 -30.69 2.70 7.85
CA PRO A 505 -31.46 3.62 7.03
C PRO A 505 -32.96 3.26 7.04
N GLU A 506 -33.81 4.24 6.81
CA GLU A 506 -35.25 4.00 6.65
C GLU A 506 -35.51 3.17 5.37
N GLY A 507 -36.51 2.29 5.39
CA GLY A 507 -36.90 1.47 4.23
C GLY A 507 -37.20 0.02 4.58
N ASP A 508 -37.22 -0.86 3.57
CA ASP A 508 -37.63 -2.28 3.65
C ASP A 508 -36.60 -3.18 4.40
N ASN A 509 -35.71 -2.62 5.23
CA ASN A 509 -34.49 -3.31 5.66
C ASN A 509 -34.17 -3.19 7.16
N ALA A 510 -33.73 -4.31 7.74
CA ALA A 510 -33.11 -4.39 9.07
C ALA A 510 -31.56 -4.30 9.03
N THR A 511 -30.96 -4.10 7.86
CA THR A 511 -29.49 -4.09 7.70
C THR A 511 -28.91 -2.72 8.06
N GLU A 512 -27.96 -2.71 8.98
CA GLU A 512 -27.17 -1.55 9.39
C GLU A 512 -26.20 -1.12 8.27
N PHE A 513 -25.84 0.16 8.21
CA PHE A 513 -24.89 0.75 7.26
C PHE A 513 -23.72 1.34 8.04
N ILE A 514 -22.51 1.17 7.51
CA ILE A 514 -21.27 1.74 8.08
C ILE A 514 -20.76 2.83 7.15
N ILE A 515 -20.34 3.96 7.73
CA ILE A 515 -19.71 5.05 7.00
C ILE A 515 -18.19 5.00 7.14
N ARG A 516 -17.50 5.13 6.01
CA ARG A 516 -16.04 5.15 5.90
C ARG A 516 -15.55 6.42 5.22
N LYS A 517 -14.63 7.11 5.87
CA LYS A 517 -13.93 8.27 5.30
C LYS A 517 -12.62 7.85 4.64
N SER A 518 -12.37 8.36 3.45
CA SER A 518 -11.06 8.34 2.80
C SER A 518 -10.73 9.70 2.18
N HIS A 519 -9.46 9.91 1.84
CA HIS A 519 -9.00 11.10 1.13
C HIS A 519 -9.06 10.88 -0.38
N VAL A 520 -9.41 11.93 -1.12
CA VAL A 520 -9.39 11.95 -2.59
C VAL A 520 -8.64 13.21 -2.99
N GLY A 521 -7.36 13.08 -3.30
CA GLY A 521 -6.46 14.23 -3.31
C GLY A 521 -6.31 14.86 -1.92
N SER A 522 -5.79 16.09 -1.86
CA SER A 522 -5.49 16.74 -0.57
C SER A 522 -6.71 17.33 0.15
N ASN A 523 -7.70 17.81 -0.61
CA ASN A 523 -8.73 18.71 -0.11
C ASN A 523 -10.13 18.09 -0.16
N PHE A 524 -10.26 16.89 -0.71
CA PHE A 524 -11.53 16.19 -0.79
C PHE A 524 -11.54 14.97 0.11
N HIS A 525 -12.69 14.74 0.70
CA HIS A 525 -12.94 13.55 1.49
C HIS A 525 -14.11 12.78 0.88
N LYS A 526 -13.95 11.47 0.75
CA LYS A 526 -14.98 10.54 0.31
C LYS A 526 -15.56 9.85 1.55
N PHE A 527 -16.86 9.98 1.75
CA PHE A 527 -17.63 9.29 2.77
C PHE A 527 -18.46 8.19 2.10
N ARG A 528 -17.98 6.96 2.21
CA ARG A 528 -18.57 5.77 1.60
C ARG A 528 -19.47 5.06 2.60
N GLN A 529 -20.75 4.94 2.27
CA GLN A 529 -21.75 4.18 2.98
C GLN A 529 -21.83 2.76 2.42
N ILE A 530 -21.72 1.78 3.30
CA ILE A 530 -21.68 0.37 2.93
C ILE A 530 -22.70 -0.37 3.81
N ALA A 531 -23.62 -1.11 3.19
CA ALA A 531 -24.52 -1.99 3.93
C ALA A 531 -23.71 -3.10 4.61
N GLN A 532 -24.05 -3.43 5.84
CA GLN A 532 -23.40 -4.48 6.61
C GLN A 532 -23.45 -5.81 5.85
N ASN A 533 -22.34 -6.56 5.88
CA ASN A 533 -22.08 -7.78 5.08
C ASN A 533 -22.03 -7.58 3.56
N SER A 534 -21.88 -6.33 3.11
CA SER A 534 -21.81 -5.97 1.69
C SER A 534 -23.02 -6.49 0.91
N VAL A 535 -24.18 -6.54 1.58
CA VAL A 535 -25.45 -6.90 0.97
C VAL A 535 -25.81 -5.80 -0.03
N GLY A 536 -26.16 -6.18 -1.25
CA GLY A 536 -26.64 -5.21 -2.22
C GLY A 536 -27.94 -4.57 -1.74
N PHE A 537 -28.12 -3.28 -2.00
CA PHE A 537 -29.32 -2.50 -1.67
C PHE A 537 -29.72 -1.59 -2.84
N ARG A 538 -30.97 -1.11 -2.84
CA ARG A 538 -31.49 -0.13 -3.78
C ARG A 538 -31.70 1.18 -3.05
N VAL A 539 -31.25 2.29 -3.63
CA VAL A 539 -31.47 3.61 -3.06
C VAL A 539 -32.83 4.11 -3.50
N GLU A 540 -33.74 4.26 -2.56
CA GLU A 540 -35.03 4.90 -2.82
C GLU A 540 -34.87 6.41 -2.93
N THR A 541 -34.14 7.00 -1.98
CA THR A 541 -33.70 8.39 -2.03
C THR A 541 -32.42 8.58 -1.20
N VAL A 542 -31.69 9.66 -1.46
CA VAL A 542 -30.56 10.12 -0.64
C VAL A 542 -30.99 11.40 0.05
N ILE A 543 -30.69 11.52 1.33
CA ILE A 543 -30.93 12.71 2.14
C ILE A 543 -29.62 13.23 2.73
N HIS A 544 -29.56 14.53 3.00
CA HIS A 544 -28.50 15.16 3.77
C HIS A 544 -29.16 16.15 4.74
N ASP A 545 -29.04 15.93 6.05
CA ASP A 545 -29.72 16.75 7.07
C ASP A 545 -31.21 16.98 6.76
N GLN A 546 -31.94 15.88 6.52
CA GLN A 546 -33.37 15.85 6.13
C GLN A 546 -33.70 16.40 4.74
N ARG A 547 -32.75 16.98 4.01
CA ARG A 547 -32.96 17.47 2.64
C ARG A 547 -32.80 16.32 1.64
N SER A 548 -33.86 16.01 0.90
CA SER A 548 -33.78 15.02 -0.18
C SER A 548 -32.98 15.54 -1.38
N LEU A 549 -32.11 14.68 -1.92
CA LEU A 549 -31.32 14.94 -3.12
C LEU A 549 -31.97 14.36 -4.38
N SER A 550 -33.10 13.66 -4.26
CA SER A 550 -33.80 12.98 -5.38
C SER A 550 -32.95 11.95 -6.16
N ILE A 551 -31.90 11.42 -5.53
CA ILE A 551 -31.02 10.40 -6.11
C ILE A 551 -31.58 9.01 -5.79
N LYS A 552 -31.84 8.17 -6.81
CA LYS A 552 -32.43 6.83 -6.65
C LYS A 552 -31.81 5.80 -7.58
N THR A 553 -31.88 4.51 -7.23
CA THR A 553 -31.47 3.39 -8.10
C THR A 553 -32.61 2.41 -8.37
N SER A 554 -32.68 1.95 -9.62
CA SER A 554 -33.51 0.79 -10.01
C SER A 554 -32.78 -0.55 -9.83
N TYR A 555 -31.46 -0.51 -9.60
CA TYR A 555 -30.55 -1.65 -9.51
C TYR A 555 -29.86 -1.70 -8.14
N SER A 556 -29.39 -2.90 -7.79
CA SER A 556 -28.64 -3.13 -6.55
C SER A 556 -27.24 -2.51 -6.62
N ILE A 557 -26.85 -1.79 -5.57
CA ILE A 557 -25.50 -1.30 -5.33
C ILE A 557 -25.01 -1.81 -3.98
N THR A 558 -23.70 -1.96 -3.82
CA THR A 558 -23.09 -2.39 -2.55
C THR A 558 -22.59 -1.23 -1.70
N SER A 559 -22.45 -0.04 -2.30
CA SER A 559 -22.06 1.17 -1.58
C SER A 559 -22.58 2.44 -2.26
N LEU A 560 -22.61 3.54 -1.51
CA LEU A 560 -22.84 4.90 -2.00
C LEU A 560 -21.76 5.80 -1.43
N SER A 561 -21.17 6.70 -2.22
CA SER A 561 -20.14 7.62 -1.74
C SER A 561 -20.55 9.07 -1.90
N ALA A 562 -20.37 9.88 -0.85
CA ALA A 562 -20.53 11.34 -0.90
C ALA A 562 -19.15 12.01 -0.80
N TYR A 563 -18.92 13.02 -1.62
CA TYR A 563 -17.65 13.73 -1.71
C TYR A 563 -17.79 15.14 -1.19
N TYR A 564 -16.98 15.48 -0.20
CA TYR A 564 -17.00 16.78 0.46
C TYR A 564 -15.70 17.53 0.23
N PHE A 565 -15.80 18.85 0.11
CA PHE A 565 -14.65 19.74 0.07
C PHE A 565 -14.30 20.24 1.47
N GLY A 566 -13.07 20.00 1.91
CA GLY A 566 -12.61 20.32 3.27
C GLY A 566 -13.10 19.30 4.30
N ARG A 567 -12.85 19.57 5.59
CA ARG A 567 -13.06 18.58 6.66
C ARG A 567 -14.50 18.47 7.19
N SER A 568 -15.38 19.38 6.80
CA SER A 568 -16.74 19.50 7.31
C SER A 568 -17.74 18.70 6.44
N LEU A 569 -18.75 18.13 7.10
CA LEU A 569 -19.87 17.39 6.50
C LEU A 569 -21.09 18.28 6.27
N SER A 570 -20.88 19.58 6.06
CA SER A 570 -21.99 20.48 5.79
C SER A 570 -22.51 20.29 4.37
N TYR A 571 -23.79 20.59 4.15
CA TYR A 571 -24.38 20.56 2.81
C TYR A 571 -23.63 21.46 1.81
N ASP A 572 -23.11 22.60 2.28
CA ASP A 572 -22.34 23.54 1.45
C ASP A 572 -20.98 22.95 1.03
N ASP A 573 -20.47 21.97 1.78
CA ASP A 573 -19.25 21.21 1.46
C ASP A 573 -19.51 20.05 0.51
N LEU A 574 -20.76 19.61 0.32
CA LEU A 574 -21.10 18.48 -0.53
C LEU A 574 -20.95 18.81 -2.03
N ILE A 575 -20.04 18.10 -2.69
CA ILE A 575 -19.66 18.33 -4.10
C ILE A 575 -20.34 17.31 -5.02
N LEU A 576 -20.15 16.01 -4.77
CA LEU A 576 -20.66 14.92 -5.62
C LEU A 576 -21.24 13.78 -4.78
N VAL A 577 -22.13 12.98 -5.39
CA VAL A 577 -22.58 11.68 -4.88
C VAL A 577 -22.35 10.60 -5.95
N GLN A 578 -21.71 9.49 -5.61
CA GLN A 578 -21.45 8.33 -6.48
C GLN A 578 -22.27 7.12 -6.03
N LEU A 579 -22.90 6.43 -6.98
CA LEU A 579 -23.67 5.21 -6.71
C LEU A 579 -22.90 3.95 -7.11
N GLY A 580 -22.51 3.14 -6.13
CA GLY A 580 -21.68 1.94 -6.32
C GLY A 580 -20.26 2.25 -6.76
N GLU A 581 -19.59 1.25 -7.34
CA GLU A 581 -18.28 1.40 -8.00
C GLU A 581 -18.38 1.82 -9.46
N ASP A 582 -19.62 1.93 -9.98
CA ASP A 582 -19.84 2.47 -11.30
C ASP A 582 -19.42 3.95 -11.29
N LYS A 583 -18.71 4.42 -12.33
CA LYS A 583 -18.32 5.83 -12.52
C LYS A 583 -19.52 6.75 -12.85
N LYS A 584 -20.64 6.57 -12.13
CA LYS A 584 -21.88 7.34 -12.23
C LYS A 584 -21.96 8.28 -11.05
N TYR A 585 -21.79 9.56 -11.34
CA TYR A 585 -21.81 10.64 -10.34
C TYR A 585 -23.05 11.48 -10.51
N TYR A 586 -23.51 12.04 -9.40
CA TYR A 586 -24.56 13.03 -9.32
C TYR A 586 -23.93 14.31 -8.83
N GLN A 587 -24.21 15.40 -9.53
CA GLN A 587 -23.79 16.74 -9.13
C GLN A 587 -25.01 17.60 -8.86
N TRP A 588 -24.84 18.55 -7.95
CA TRP A 588 -25.84 19.58 -7.67
C TRP A 588 -25.98 20.52 -8.86
N ASN A 589 -27.18 20.85 -9.32
CA ASN A 589 -27.41 21.97 -10.25
C ASN A 589 -28.18 23.09 -9.54
N ALA A 590 -28.27 24.24 -10.20
CA ALA A 590 -29.12 25.33 -9.73
C ALA A 590 -30.55 24.84 -9.44
N GLY A 591 -31.14 25.28 -8.32
CA GLY A 591 -32.50 24.92 -7.92
C GLY A 591 -32.65 23.58 -7.18
N ASP A 592 -31.60 23.10 -6.51
CA ASP A 592 -31.59 21.87 -5.68
C ASP A 592 -31.81 20.56 -6.43
N ILE A 593 -31.62 20.59 -7.75
CA ILE A 593 -31.78 19.40 -8.60
C ILE A 593 -30.42 18.71 -8.73
N TRP A 594 -30.34 17.44 -8.34
CA TRP A 594 -29.17 16.60 -8.61
C TRP A 594 -29.33 15.89 -9.94
N SER A 595 -28.35 16.03 -10.84
CA SER A 595 -28.35 15.35 -12.13
C SER A 595 -27.15 14.43 -12.28
N THR A 596 -27.33 13.35 -13.03
CA THR A 596 -26.23 12.45 -13.38
C THR A 596 -25.27 13.13 -14.35
N ILE A 597 -23.97 12.97 -14.10
CA ILE A 597 -22.91 13.29 -15.05
C ILE A 597 -22.18 12.02 -15.47
N LYS A 598 -21.82 11.96 -16.76
CA LYS A 598 -20.85 10.97 -17.24
C LYS A 598 -19.48 11.60 -17.08
N GLU A 599 -18.67 11.03 -16.20
CA GLU A 599 -17.31 11.50 -16.04
C GLU A 599 -16.44 11.06 -17.23
N SER A 600 -15.62 11.99 -17.73
CA SER A 600 -14.54 11.74 -18.68
C SER A 600 -13.21 12.12 -18.00
N GLY A 601 -12.68 11.25 -17.12
CA GLY A 601 -11.43 11.52 -16.42
C GLY A 601 -11.30 10.85 -15.06
N GLU A 602 -10.38 11.35 -14.25
CA GLU A 602 -10.21 11.01 -12.84
C GLU A 602 -11.18 11.83 -11.97
N VAL A 603 -11.73 11.20 -10.92
CA VAL A 603 -12.71 11.81 -10.00
C VAL A 603 -12.23 13.14 -9.40
N GLU A 604 -10.92 13.27 -9.18
CA GLU A 604 -10.32 14.48 -8.62
C GLU A 604 -10.50 15.70 -9.53
N ASP A 605 -10.44 15.53 -10.85
CA ASP A 605 -10.60 16.63 -11.81
C ASP A 605 -12.04 17.14 -11.85
N THR A 606 -13.01 16.24 -11.77
CA THR A 606 -14.43 16.61 -11.66
C THR A 606 -14.69 17.33 -10.34
N LEU A 607 -14.11 16.85 -9.23
CA LEU A 607 -14.21 17.51 -7.94
C LEU A 607 -13.61 18.93 -7.95
N LYS A 608 -12.45 19.13 -8.60
CA LYS A 608 -11.82 20.46 -8.77
C LYS A 608 -12.71 21.42 -9.57
N LYS A 609 -13.31 20.95 -10.67
CA LYS A 609 -14.26 21.71 -11.49
C LYS A 609 -15.46 22.17 -10.67
N GLU A 610 -16.05 21.25 -9.92
CA GLU A 610 -17.25 21.50 -9.13
C GLU A 610 -17.02 22.41 -7.93
N VAL A 611 -15.86 22.30 -7.27
CA VAL A 611 -15.47 23.24 -6.21
C VAL A 611 -15.28 24.65 -6.77
N CYS A 612 -14.68 24.78 -7.95
CA CYS A 612 -14.56 26.09 -8.59
C CYS A 612 -15.92 26.72 -8.91
N ARG A 613 -16.90 25.90 -9.30
CA ARG A 613 -18.27 26.37 -9.55
C ARG A 613 -19.01 26.78 -8.29
N LYS A 614 -18.80 26.09 -7.16
CA LYS A 614 -19.55 26.31 -5.91
C LYS A 614 -18.89 27.26 -4.90
N LYS A 615 -17.56 27.21 -4.76
CA LYS A 615 -16.87 27.76 -3.57
C LYS A 615 -15.82 28.81 -3.86
N GLY A 616 -15.12 28.72 -4.99
CA GLY A 616 -14.03 29.65 -5.32
C GLY A 616 -12.92 28.98 -6.12
N HIS A 617 -12.00 29.79 -6.61
CA HIS A 617 -10.90 29.39 -7.47
C HIS A 617 -9.81 28.63 -6.71
N ILE A 618 -9.15 27.72 -7.43
CA ILE A 618 -7.92 27.06 -6.98
C ILE A 618 -6.76 27.83 -7.62
N LEU A 619 -5.94 28.48 -6.79
CA LEU A 619 -4.80 29.26 -7.28
C LEU A 619 -3.54 28.40 -7.29
N ASP A 620 -2.82 28.44 -8.40
CA ASP A 620 -1.45 27.92 -8.46
C ASP A 620 -0.47 29.03 -8.04
N ILE A 621 -0.04 28.99 -6.78
CA ILE A 621 0.92 29.92 -6.21
C ILE A 621 2.37 29.68 -6.70
N SER A 622 2.60 28.71 -7.60
CA SER A 622 3.90 28.54 -8.28
C SER A 622 4.08 29.43 -9.50
N LYS A 623 3.00 30.10 -9.96
CA LYS A 623 3.05 30.98 -11.13
C LYS A 623 3.81 32.26 -10.81
N THR A 624 4.84 32.55 -11.59
CA THR A 624 5.76 33.69 -11.39
C THR A 624 6.04 34.48 -12.66
N ASP A 625 5.73 33.92 -13.83
CA ASP A 625 6.23 34.36 -15.13
C ASP A 625 5.12 34.76 -16.13
N ASN A 626 3.85 34.51 -15.79
CA ASN A 626 2.72 34.79 -16.67
C ASN A 626 1.82 35.86 -16.07
N GLU A 627 1.57 36.95 -16.81
CA GLU A 627 0.60 37.99 -16.42
C GLU A 627 -0.79 37.40 -16.12
N THR A 628 -1.11 36.25 -16.72
CA THR A 628 -2.35 35.53 -16.42
C THR A 628 -2.19 34.01 -16.51
N TYR A 629 -3.00 33.26 -15.77
CA TYR A 629 -3.11 31.80 -15.92
C TYR A 629 -4.54 31.32 -15.65
N PRO A 630 -4.99 30.21 -16.27
CA PRO A 630 -6.33 29.69 -16.02
C PRO A 630 -6.38 29.00 -14.64
N CYS A 631 -7.47 29.26 -13.90
CA CYS A 631 -7.83 28.51 -12.70
C CYS A 631 -8.04 27.04 -13.05
N LEU A 632 -7.34 26.13 -12.37
CA LEU A 632 -7.31 24.71 -12.73
C LEU A 632 -8.67 24.00 -12.69
N GLY A 633 -9.62 24.47 -11.88
CA GLY A 633 -10.97 23.90 -11.87
C GLY A 633 -11.93 24.49 -12.92
N CYS A 634 -12.05 25.81 -13.06
CA CYS A 634 -13.07 26.42 -13.95
C CYS A 634 -12.53 27.06 -15.24
N GLY A 635 -11.21 27.19 -15.39
CA GLY A 635 -10.59 27.86 -16.54
C GLY A 635 -10.61 29.39 -16.48
N ASN A 636 -11.26 30.02 -15.49
CA ASN A 636 -11.26 31.48 -15.34
C ASN A 636 -9.83 32.02 -15.22
N THR A 637 -9.56 33.12 -15.90
CA THR A 637 -8.24 33.75 -15.94
C THR A 637 -7.93 34.45 -14.61
N ILE A 638 -6.93 33.94 -13.89
CA ILE A 638 -6.30 34.63 -12.75
C ILE A 638 -5.22 35.54 -13.30
N LYS A 639 -5.23 36.82 -12.89
CA LYS A 639 -4.16 37.78 -13.19
C LYS A 639 -3.06 37.71 -12.14
N LEU A 640 -1.84 37.95 -12.58
CA LEU A 640 -0.63 37.97 -11.79
C LEU A 640 0.08 39.31 -11.98
N GLU A 641 0.34 40.01 -10.89
CA GLU A 641 1.20 41.21 -10.87
C GLU A 641 2.42 40.92 -10.01
N SER A 642 3.63 41.08 -10.56
CA SER A 642 4.86 41.04 -9.77
C SER A 642 5.24 42.45 -9.35
N THR A 643 5.73 42.60 -8.12
CA THR A 643 6.35 43.85 -7.66
C THR A 643 7.77 43.56 -7.23
N GLU A 644 8.72 43.78 -8.15
CA GLU A 644 10.14 43.75 -7.83
C GLU A 644 10.55 45.12 -7.29
N ASN A 645 10.62 45.24 -5.97
CA ASN A 645 11.26 46.39 -5.37
C ASN A 645 12.77 46.20 -5.39
N SER A 646 13.49 47.08 -6.09
CA SER A 646 14.95 47.11 -6.09
C SER A 646 15.48 47.25 -4.65
N GLY A 647 15.99 46.16 -4.07
CA GLY A 647 16.58 46.12 -2.73
C GLY A 647 15.99 45.09 -1.77
N ASP A 648 14.81 44.52 -2.06
CA ASP A 648 14.21 43.49 -1.21
C ASP A 648 14.86 42.12 -1.51
N LYS A 649 15.09 41.29 -0.47
CA LYS A 649 15.64 39.92 -0.63
C LYS A 649 14.57 38.88 -1.05
N PHE A 650 13.33 39.32 -1.31
CA PHE A 650 12.18 38.49 -1.67
C PHE A 650 11.39 39.11 -2.84
N THR A 651 10.67 38.28 -3.58
CA THR A 651 9.77 38.70 -4.68
C THR A 651 8.32 38.53 -4.23
N LYS A 652 7.47 39.51 -4.56
CA LYS A 652 6.03 39.49 -4.24
C LYS A 652 5.22 39.31 -5.52
N TYR A 653 4.28 38.37 -5.50
CA TYR A 653 3.32 38.13 -6.57
C TYR A 653 1.89 38.31 -6.06
N LYS A 654 1.10 39.11 -6.77
CA LYS A 654 -0.29 39.40 -6.46
C LYS A 654 -1.20 38.67 -7.43
N HIS A 655 -2.01 37.74 -6.91
CA HIS A 655 -2.98 36.94 -7.65
C HIS A 655 -4.38 37.53 -7.47
N TYR A 656 -5.09 37.85 -8.56
CA TYR A 656 -6.42 38.46 -8.49
C TYR A 656 -7.28 38.15 -9.71
N LEU A 657 -8.59 38.41 -9.62
CA LEU A 657 -9.51 38.32 -10.76
C LEU A 657 -9.79 39.70 -11.33
N SER A 658 -9.93 39.80 -12.65
CA SER A 658 -10.25 41.07 -13.31
C SER A 658 -11.15 40.84 -14.52
N PRO A 659 -12.39 41.36 -14.52
CA PRO A 659 -13.08 42.05 -13.41
C PRO A 659 -13.60 41.06 -12.35
N GLY A 660 -13.71 41.50 -11.09
CA GLY A 660 -14.45 40.77 -10.04
C GLY A 660 -13.70 40.58 -8.73
N LYS A 661 -14.41 40.03 -7.74
CA LYS A 661 -13.82 39.64 -6.45
C LYS A 661 -13.33 38.20 -6.52
N LEU A 662 -12.19 37.95 -5.90
CA LEU A 662 -11.59 36.62 -5.82
C LEU A 662 -12.17 35.86 -4.63
N SER A 663 -12.73 34.67 -4.89
CA SER A 663 -12.96 33.68 -3.84
C SER A 663 -11.98 32.54 -4.06
N ILE A 664 -11.34 32.06 -3.01
CA ILE A 664 -10.39 30.95 -3.07
C ILE A 664 -10.94 29.75 -2.33
N SER A 665 -10.88 28.60 -2.98
CA SER A 665 -11.15 27.32 -2.31
C SER A 665 -9.86 26.68 -1.83
N GLY A 666 -8.75 26.82 -2.55
CA GLY A 666 -7.46 26.26 -2.15
C GLY A 666 -6.28 26.81 -2.95
N LEU A 667 -5.08 26.51 -2.48
CA LEU A 667 -3.83 26.89 -3.11
C LEU A 667 -3.05 25.64 -3.53
N LEU A 668 -2.36 25.71 -4.66
CA LEU A 668 -1.45 24.68 -5.19
C LEU A 668 -0.08 25.30 -5.39
N ASN A 669 0.99 24.55 -5.12
CA ASN A 669 2.34 24.89 -5.57
C ASN A 669 2.72 23.90 -6.66
N LYS A 670 2.61 24.33 -7.93
CA LYS A 670 2.66 23.49 -9.13
C LYS A 670 1.46 22.55 -9.16
N THR A 671 1.66 21.31 -8.74
CA THR A 671 0.61 20.29 -8.60
C THR A 671 0.36 19.91 -7.14
N ALA A 672 1.26 20.30 -6.22
CA ALA A 672 1.20 19.94 -4.81
C ALA A 672 0.21 20.84 -4.07
N PRO A 673 -0.87 20.30 -3.51
CA PRO A 673 -1.81 21.12 -2.79
C PRO A 673 -1.26 21.59 -1.45
N GLN A 674 -1.63 22.81 -1.09
CA GLN A 674 -1.18 23.45 0.13
C GLN A 674 -2.26 23.28 1.22
N SER A 675 -1.89 22.70 2.37
CA SER A 675 -2.81 22.44 3.48
C SER A 675 -2.83 23.58 4.49
N ASP A 676 -3.85 23.57 5.36
CA ASP A 676 -4.00 24.50 6.49
C ASP A 676 -4.17 25.98 6.09
N LEU A 677 -4.51 26.21 4.83
CA LEU A 677 -4.99 27.49 4.29
C LEU A 677 -6.52 27.46 4.19
N PRO A 678 -7.25 28.33 4.90
CA PRO A 678 -8.71 28.33 4.85
C PRO A 678 -9.23 28.87 3.52
N SER A 679 -10.39 28.38 3.07
CA SER A 679 -11.09 29.04 1.97
C SER A 679 -11.55 30.43 2.38
N ALA A 680 -11.50 31.39 1.46
CA ALA A 680 -11.87 32.77 1.70
C ALA A 680 -12.70 33.31 0.54
N LYS A 681 -13.65 34.19 0.85
CA LYS A 681 -14.53 34.84 -0.13
C LYS A 681 -14.23 36.33 -0.16
N ASP A 682 -14.62 36.97 -1.26
CA ASP A 682 -14.56 38.43 -1.41
C ASP A 682 -13.17 39.05 -1.19
N LEU A 683 -12.12 38.33 -1.55
CA LEU A 683 -10.74 38.83 -1.56
C LEU A 683 -10.55 39.82 -2.72
N SER A 684 -9.79 40.88 -2.48
CA SER A 684 -9.27 41.75 -3.54
C SER A 684 -8.12 41.06 -4.26
N ALA A 685 -7.21 40.45 -3.49
CA ALA A 685 -6.07 39.71 -4.00
C ALA A 685 -5.53 38.69 -2.99
N VAL A 686 -4.70 37.77 -3.49
CA VAL A 686 -3.82 36.93 -2.69
C VAL A 686 -2.38 37.28 -3.03
N TYR A 687 -1.60 37.69 -2.03
CA TYR A 687 -0.18 37.99 -2.20
C TYR A 687 0.66 36.79 -1.77
N VAL A 688 1.62 36.41 -2.59
CA VAL A 688 2.53 35.29 -2.37
C VAL A 688 3.96 35.82 -2.39
N TYR A 689 4.68 35.61 -1.29
CA TYR A 689 6.06 36.06 -1.12
C TYR A 689 7.02 34.90 -1.29
N TRP A 690 7.95 35.07 -2.20
CA TRP A 690 8.94 34.09 -2.59
C TRP A 690 10.33 34.44 -2.06
N TYR A 691 11.02 33.47 -1.46
CA TYR A 691 12.34 33.66 -0.87
C TYR A 691 13.23 32.42 -1.03
N PRO A 692 14.55 32.59 -1.22
CA PRO A 692 15.24 33.85 -1.55
C PRO A 692 14.87 34.33 -2.96
N ASN A 693 15.30 35.53 -3.37
CA ASN A 693 15.16 35.94 -4.77
C ASN A 693 15.91 35.00 -5.74
N GLY A 694 15.38 34.87 -6.95
CA GLY A 694 16.01 34.15 -8.07
C GLY A 694 15.43 32.77 -8.34
N SER A 695 16.19 31.92 -9.06
CA SER A 695 15.71 30.61 -9.54
C SER A 695 15.48 29.56 -8.45
N SER A 696 16.06 29.77 -7.26
CA SER A 696 15.88 28.91 -6.08
C SER A 696 14.75 29.38 -5.16
N ALA A 697 14.02 30.42 -5.55
CA ALA A 697 12.94 30.97 -4.78
C ALA A 697 11.84 29.93 -4.55
N THR A 698 11.24 29.96 -3.36
CA THR A 698 10.02 29.18 -3.07
C THR A 698 9.00 30.05 -2.35
N PRO A 699 7.69 29.81 -2.52
CA PRO A 699 6.67 30.55 -1.79
C PRO A 699 6.71 30.16 -0.31
N LEU A 700 6.90 31.14 0.58
CA LEU A 700 7.05 30.91 2.02
C LEU A 700 6.07 31.71 2.88
N LEU A 701 5.43 32.74 2.34
CA LEU A 701 4.44 33.57 3.05
C LEU A 701 3.31 33.93 2.10
N VAL A 702 2.07 33.86 2.59
CA VAL A 702 0.84 34.19 1.87
C VAL A 702 0.06 35.23 2.66
N PHE A 703 -0.49 36.23 1.98
CA PHE A 703 -1.33 37.28 2.55
C PHE A 703 -2.66 37.35 1.80
N TYR A 704 -3.76 37.22 2.54
CA TYR A 704 -5.13 37.39 2.04
C TYR A 704 -5.58 38.81 2.31
N ASP A 705 -5.72 39.58 1.23
CA ASP A 705 -6.19 40.96 1.24
C ASP A 705 -7.72 40.97 1.15
N CYS A 706 -8.35 41.27 2.29
CA CYS A 706 -9.78 41.13 2.49
C CYS A 706 -10.50 42.47 2.24
N THR A 707 -11.49 42.52 1.34
CA THR A 707 -12.19 43.78 0.98
C THR A 707 -13.28 44.24 1.96
N THR A 708 -13.55 43.44 2.99
CA THR A 708 -14.65 43.67 3.95
C THR A 708 -14.07 43.92 5.34
N ASP A 709 -14.89 44.23 6.34
CA ASP A 709 -14.48 44.37 7.76
C ASP A 709 -13.84 43.10 8.39
N THR A 710 -13.49 42.10 7.57
CA THR A 710 -12.72 40.95 7.97
C THR A 710 -11.23 41.31 7.95
N GLU A 711 -10.56 41.04 9.06
CA GLU A 711 -9.13 41.32 9.14
C GLU A 711 -8.30 40.52 8.15
N ASP A 712 -7.31 41.21 7.61
CA ASP A 712 -6.18 40.70 6.85
C ASP A 712 -5.48 39.51 7.54
N LYS A 713 -5.28 38.44 6.75
CA LYS A 713 -4.70 37.18 7.24
C LYS A 713 -3.37 36.87 6.57
N TRP A 714 -2.39 36.53 7.40
CA TRP A 714 -1.05 36.16 6.99
C TRP A 714 -0.81 34.69 7.32
N PHE A 715 -0.21 33.94 6.41
CA PHE A 715 0.10 32.53 6.58
C PHE A 715 1.56 32.30 6.24
N LYS A 716 2.32 31.76 7.19
CA LYS A 716 3.72 31.39 6.98
C LYS A 716 3.85 29.89 6.77
N LYS A 717 4.79 29.49 5.93
CA LYS A 717 5.02 28.08 5.61
C LYS A 717 5.78 27.40 6.76
N THR A 718 5.31 26.23 7.20
CA THR A 718 5.89 25.47 8.32
C THR A 718 6.45 24.10 7.91
N GLY A 719 6.10 23.61 6.73
CA GLY A 719 6.57 22.36 6.15
C GLY A 719 6.67 22.46 4.63
N ASN A 720 6.74 21.33 3.93
CA ASN A 720 6.83 21.35 2.47
C ASN A 720 5.55 21.90 1.82
N ASP A 721 4.38 21.62 2.42
CA ASP A 721 3.06 22.01 1.89
C ASP A 721 2.09 22.47 2.98
N THR A 722 2.54 22.59 4.24
CA THR A 722 1.73 23.01 5.39
C THR A 722 1.96 24.48 5.73
N TRP A 723 0.89 25.15 6.15
CA TRP A 723 0.89 26.58 6.47
C TRP A 723 0.35 26.83 7.88
N GLN A 724 0.75 27.94 8.47
CA GLN A 724 0.29 28.37 9.78
C GLN A 724 -0.12 29.84 9.72
N GLU A 725 -1.31 30.16 10.22
CA GLU A 725 -1.74 31.55 10.38
C GLU A 725 -0.82 32.28 11.37
N VAL A 726 -0.34 33.45 10.96
CA VAL A 726 0.42 34.37 11.82
C VAL A 726 -0.58 35.11 12.70
N THR A 727 -0.66 34.69 13.96
CA THR A 727 -1.64 35.20 14.92
C THR A 727 -1.39 36.67 15.27
N ARG A 728 -2.41 37.35 15.79
CA ARG A 728 -2.30 38.76 16.22
C ARG A 728 -1.23 38.97 17.29
N ASP A 729 -0.96 37.96 18.11
CA ASP A 729 0.00 38.02 19.21
C ASP A 729 1.46 37.81 18.74
N ASP A 730 1.70 37.44 17.48
CA ASP A 730 3.07 37.37 16.94
C ASP A 730 3.62 38.80 16.77
N PRO A 731 4.69 39.19 17.49
CA PRO A 731 5.25 40.54 17.39
C PRO A 731 5.82 40.86 16.00
N ASN A 732 6.00 39.84 15.16
CA ASN A 732 6.48 39.97 13.79
C ASN A 732 5.35 39.90 12.76
N LYS A 733 4.06 39.85 13.15
CA LYS A 733 2.94 39.92 12.22
C LYS A 733 2.97 41.27 11.46
N PRO A 734 3.05 41.27 10.12
CA PRO A 734 2.89 42.48 9.33
C PRO A 734 1.45 42.99 9.43
N THR A 735 1.30 44.30 9.54
CA THR A 735 0.01 45.00 9.48
C THR A 735 -0.36 45.42 8.06
N SER A 736 0.62 45.45 7.16
CA SER A 736 0.44 45.74 5.74
C SER A 736 1.60 45.16 4.92
N GLU A 737 1.46 45.14 3.60
CA GLU A 737 2.51 44.72 2.66
C GLU A 737 3.76 45.63 2.65
N GLU A 738 3.68 46.82 3.24
CA GLU A 738 4.78 47.79 3.30
C GLU A 738 5.76 47.51 4.46
N GLU A 739 5.42 46.64 5.42
CA GLU A 739 6.28 46.30 6.56
C GLU A 739 7.38 45.27 6.21
N LYS A 740 8.21 45.62 5.22
CA LYS A 740 9.26 44.76 4.62
C LYS A 740 10.15 44.02 5.63
N LYS A 741 10.53 44.69 6.73
CA LYS A 741 11.39 44.08 7.78
C LYS A 741 10.71 42.92 8.50
N LYS A 742 9.41 43.04 8.79
CA LYS A 742 8.63 41.97 9.44
C LYS A 742 8.38 40.82 8.47
N ILE A 743 8.04 41.14 7.22
CA ILE A 743 7.88 40.16 6.13
C ILE A 743 9.17 39.35 5.96
N GLN A 744 10.32 40.03 5.85
CA GLN A 744 11.63 39.38 5.72
C GLN A 744 11.94 38.47 6.92
N LYS A 745 11.60 38.87 8.14
CA LYS A 745 11.79 38.04 9.33
C LYS A 745 10.96 36.76 9.27
N LEU A 746 9.70 36.83 8.85
CA LEU A 746 8.86 35.64 8.68
C LEU A 746 9.38 34.72 7.56
N LEU A 747 9.87 35.29 6.46
CA LEU A 747 10.46 34.51 5.37
C LEU A 747 11.75 33.78 5.79
N LEU A 748 12.61 34.45 6.55
CA LEU A 748 13.81 33.84 7.14
C LEU A 748 13.45 32.71 8.11
N ASP A 749 12.45 32.95 8.96
CA ASP A 749 11.92 31.97 9.92
C ASP A 749 11.42 30.71 9.19
N SER A 750 10.64 30.86 8.13
CA SER A 750 10.08 29.75 7.34
C SER A 750 11.11 29.01 6.47
N ASN A 751 12.14 29.69 5.95
CA ASN A 751 13.14 29.06 5.06
C ASN A 751 14.23 28.29 5.83
N SER A 752 14.37 28.55 7.13
CA SER A 752 15.50 28.06 7.92
C SER A 752 15.18 26.70 8.55
N PRO A 753 15.83 25.60 8.12
CA PRO A 753 15.59 24.28 8.70
C PRO A 753 16.10 24.23 10.15
N PHE A 754 15.40 23.48 11.00
CA PHE A 754 15.93 23.09 12.30
C PHE A 754 16.98 21.99 12.11
N VAL A 755 18.18 22.19 12.65
CA VAL A 755 19.27 21.22 12.57
C VAL A 755 19.91 20.98 13.93
N VAL A 756 20.48 19.79 14.09
CA VAL A 756 21.38 19.46 15.19
C VAL A 756 22.81 19.56 14.66
N ILE A 757 23.63 20.35 15.34
CA ILE A 757 25.05 20.46 15.00
C ILE A 757 25.85 19.62 15.99
N ASN A 758 26.72 18.73 15.49
CA ASN A 758 27.71 18.03 16.30
C ASN A 758 29.08 18.67 16.10
N LEU A 759 29.57 19.32 17.15
CA LEU A 759 30.87 20.01 17.14
C LEU A 759 32.05 19.07 16.94
N LYS A 760 31.94 17.79 17.33
CA LYS A 760 33.03 16.82 17.20
C LYS A 760 33.29 16.41 15.74
N ASN A 761 32.36 16.70 14.84
CA ASN A 761 32.49 16.35 13.42
C ASN A 761 33.32 17.42 12.69
N THR A 762 34.41 16.99 12.07
CA THR A 762 35.36 17.88 11.35
C THR A 762 35.16 17.91 9.84
N ASP A 763 34.42 16.95 9.30
CA ASP A 763 34.11 16.78 7.87
C ASP A 763 32.61 16.96 7.61
N GLU A 764 32.16 16.90 6.35
CA GLU A 764 30.72 16.93 6.00
C GLU A 764 29.97 15.72 6.61
N TYR A 765 28.78 15.95 7.18
CA TYR A 765 27.97 14.89 7.81
C TYR A 765 26.46 15.11 7.65
N ASP A 766 25.67 14.05 7.83
CA ASP A 766 24.21 14.13 7.87
C ASP A 766 23.73 14.63 9.24
N ASP A 767 22.71 15.49 9.27
CA ASP A 767 22.16 16.04 10.51
C ASP A 767 21.76 14.92 11.52
N PRO A 768 22.41 14.85 12.71
CA PRO A 768 22.08 13.88 13.75
C PRO A 768 20.66 13.98 14.31
N GLY A 769 19.95 15.08 14.04
CA GLY A 769 18.54 15.27 14.37
C GLY A 769 17.57 14.50 13.45
N GLY A 770 18.10 13.80 12.44
CA GLY A 770 17.30 13.02 11.48
C GLY A 770 16.65 13.87 10.39
N SER A 771 16.95 15.18 10.31
CA SER A 771 16.60 15.95 9.12
C SER A 771 17.46 15.45 7.95
N ARG A 772 16.91 15.43 6.73
CA ARG A 772 17.67 15.01 5.52
C ARG A 772 18.73 16.04 5.09
N ASN A 773 19.09 16.99 5.95
CA ASN A 773 20.04 18.04 5.65
C ASN A 773 21.48 17.55 5.88
N LYS A 774 22.39 18.03 5.04
CA LYS A 774 23.83 17.85 5.22
C LYS A 774 24.45 19.08 5.86
N ILE A 775 25.34 18.86 6.82
CA ILE A 775 26.11 19.90 7.47
C ILE A 775 27.49 19.94 6.80
N LYS A 776 27.77 21.03 6.08
CA LYS A 776 29.08 21.32 5.53
C LYS A 776 29.97 21.88 6.63
N VAL A 777 31.12 21.27 6.83
CA VAL A 777 32.16 21.74 7.76
C VAL A 777 33.33 22.28 6.96
N THR A 778 33.80 23.46 7.33
CA THR A 778 35.00 24.09 6.75
C THR A 778 36.01 24.33 7.86
N ALA A 779 37.22 23.81 7.69
CA ALA A 779 38.31 23.96 8.64
C ALA A 779 39.26 25.07 8.17
N GLU A 780 39.52 26.03 9.04
CA GLU A 780 40.39 27.18 8.78
C GLU A 780 41.46 27.22 9.89
N ASN A 781 42.72 27.44 9.51
CA ASN A 781 43.76 27.77 10.49
C ASN A 781 43.46 29.16 11.05
N PHE A 782 43.38 29.29 12.38
CA PHE A 782 43.17 30.58 13.01
C PHE A 782 44.51 31.18 13.39
N GLU A 783 44.94 32.15 12.59
CA GLU A 783 46.13 32.96 12.84
C GLU A 783 45.68 34.39 13.16
N ALA A 784 45.92 34.86 14.38
CA ALA A 784 45.77 36.29 14.63
C ALA A 784 46.98 37.00 14.03
N ASP A 785 46.73 38.08 13.29
CA ASP A 785 47.77 38.95 12.74
C ASP A 785 48.84 39.19 13.80
N LYS A 786 50.02 38.63 13.56
CA LYS A 786 51.20 38.86 14.39
C LYS A 786 51.60 40.30 14.12
N GLY A 787 51.41 41.18 15.10
CA GLY A 787 52.04 42.50 15.08
C GLY A 787 53.52 42.35 14.74
N GLU A 788 54.05 43.28 13.95
CA GLU A 788 55.29 43.26 13.13
C GLU A 788 56.61 42.81 13.79
N THR A 789 56.62 42.34 15.02
CA THR A 789 57.81 41.87 15.72
C THR A 789 57.80 40.36 15.89
N ARG A 790 58.36 39.61 14.92
CA ARG A 790 58.86 38.25 15.20
C ARG A 790 60.20 37.94 14.54
N GLU A 791 61.12 37.56 15.42
CA GLU A 791 62.34 36.79 15.16
C GLU A 791 61.98 35.44 14.50
N GLN A 792 62.74 35.08 13.48
CA GLN A 792 62.63 33.86 12.69
C GLN A 792 62.83 32.61 13.57
N GLY A 793 61.90 31.65 13.58
CA GLY A 793 62.23 30.35 14.17
C GLY A 793 61.16 29.29 14.33
N GLN A 794 59.90 29.62 14.70
CA GLN A 794 58.87 28.59 14.94
C GLN A 794 57.46 29.13 14.62
N GLU A 795 56.97 28.82 13.42
CA GLU A 795 55.59 29.07 13.00
C GLU A 795 54.78 27.77 13.03
N GLY A 796 54.15 27.51 14.18
CA GLY A 796 53.09 26.50 14.27
C GLY A 796 51.74 27.18 14.34
N VAL A 797 50.80 26.77 13.50
CA VAL A 797 49.37 27.08 13.68
C VAL A 797 48.94 26.59 15.05
N GLU A 798 48.41 27.48 15.88
CA GLU A 798 48.06 27.15 17.26
C GLU A 798 46.60 26.69 17.42
N TYR A 799 45.68 27.25 16.61
CA TYR A 799 44.25 26.97 16.69
C TYR A 799 43.63 26.66 15.32
N LYS A 800 42.56 25.86 15.33
CA LYS A 800 41.71 25.59 14.17
C LYS A 800 40.27 26.01 14.44
N LYS A 801 39.65 26.65 13.46
CA LYS A 801 38.23 27.02 13.43
C LYS A 801 37.49 26.03 12.53
N TYR A 802 36.44 25.41 13.05
CA TYR A 802 35.54 24.55 12.29
C TYR A 802 34.20 25.26 12.15
N THR A 803 33.86 25.69 10.94
CA THR A 803 32.61 26.38 10.63
C THR A 803 31.60 25.41 10.04
N HIS A 804 30.47 25.26 10.72
CA HIS A 804 29.32 24.45 10.34
C HIS A 804 28.28 25.34 9.64
N LYS A 805 27.87 24.91 8.44
CA LYS A 805 26.77 25.49 7.66
C LYS A 805 25.88 24.38 7.14
N VAL A 806 24.59 24.64 6.99
CA VAL A 806 23.71 23.70 6.28
C VAL A 806 24.01 23.81 4.79
N LYS A 807 24.35 22.69 4.15
CA LYS A 807 24.69 22.63 2.73
C LYS A 807 23.52 23.15 1.90
N ASP A 808 23.82 24.01 0.93
CA ASP A 808 22.86 24.64 0.01
C ASP A 808 21.78 25.49 0.70
N LYS A 809 22.02 25.91 1.95
CA LYS A 809 21.14 26.81 2.71
C LYS A 809 21.93 27.99 3.26
N ALA A 810 21.37 29.18 3.11
CA ALA A 810 21.99 30.40 3.63
C ALA A 810 21.80 30.56 5.16
N HIS A 811 20.72 29.99 5.71
CA HIS A 811 20.36 30.13 7.12
C HIS A 811 19.79 28.81 7.67
N PHE A 812 19.85 28.64 8.98
CA PHE A 812 19.28 27.51 9.71
C PHE A 812 18.88 27.91 11.13
N LYS A 813 18.01 27.12 11.75
CA LYS A 813 17.68 27.24 13.18
C LYS A 813 18.39 26.13 13.93
N LEU A 814 19.01 26.47 15.05
CA LEU A 814 19.62 25.46 15.90
C LEU A 814 18.53 24.82 16.75
N ASN A 815 18.33 23.50 16.60
CA ASN A 815 17.47 22.76 17.52
C ASN A 815 18.19 22.59 18.86
N TYR A 816 19.36 21.93 18.81
CA TYR A 816 20.31 21.87 19.91
C TYR A 816 21.72 21.56 19.38
N LEU A 817 22.73 21.81 20.20
CA LEU A 817 24.12 21.54 19.90
C LEU A 817 24.57 20.27 20.61
N ARG A 818 25.39 19.43 19.97
CA ARG A 818 26.01 18.25 20.58
C ARG A 818 27.52 18.28 20.48
N HIS A 819 28.18 17.63 21.44
CA HIS A 819 29.62 17.37 21.40
C HIS A 819 29.92 16.02 22.07
N GLY A 820 30.54 15.09 21.33
CA GLY A 820 30.96 13.78 21.85
C GLY A 820 29.83 12.95 22.49
N GLY A 821 28.61 13.04 21.97
CA GLY A 821 27.41 12.36 22.49
C GLY A 821 26.56 13.18 23.47
N ASN A 822 27.09 14.27 24.03
CA ASN A 822 26.40 15.11 25.00
C ASN A 822 25.66 16.27 24.34
N ILE A 823 24.48 16.65 24.85
CA ILE A 823 23.74 17.85 24.41
C ILE A 823 24.22 19.06 25.21
N LEU A 824 24.52 20.17 24.53
CA LEU A 824 24.95 21.43 25.13
C LEU A 824 23.73 22.35 25.29
N ASN A 825 22.99 22.16 26.38
CA ASN A 825 21.70 22.84 26.61
C ASN A 825 21.83 24.35 26.87
N ASP A 826 23.00 24.86 27.20
CA ASP A 826 23.18 26.28 27.56
C ASP A 826 23.33 27.21 26.35
N ILE A 827 23.46 26.64 25.14
CA ILE A 827 23.60 27.38 23.89
C ILE A 827 22.27 27.30 23.11
N LYS A 828 21.41 28.30 23.33
CA LYS A 828 20.08 28.41 22.70
C LYS A 828 19.94 29.76 21.98
N PRO A 829 20.26 29.84 20.67
CA PRO A 829 19.96 31.04 19.89
C PRO A 829 18.44 31.20 19.74
N THR A 830 17.97 32.44 19.73
CA THR A 830 16.56 32.77 19.48
C THR A 830 16.29 33.17 18.03
N GLU A 831 17.34 33.52 17.29
CA GLU A 831 17.25 33.97 15.90
C GLU A 831 17.81 32.91 14.93
N VAL A 832 17.59 33.13 13.64
CA VAL A 832 18.15 32.28 12.59
C VAL A 832 19.67 32.48 12.48
N LEU A 833 20.40 31.39 12.29
CA LEU A 833 21.86 31.38 12.15
C LEU A 833 22.27 31.33 10.70
N ALA A 834 23.23 32.16 10.31
CA ALA A 834 23.95 32.04 9.05
C ALA A 834 25.13 31.04 9.17
N GLU A 835 25.80 31.01 10.34
CA GLU A 835 26.90 30.09 10.59
C GLU A 835 27.09 29.80 12.08
N LEU A 836 27.69 28.65 12.37
CA LEU A 836 28.13 28.25 13.70
C LEU A 836 29.57 27.77 13.62
N SER A 837 30.48 28.32 14.41
CA SER A 837 31.88 27.91 14.43
C SER A 837 32.33 27.42 15.80
N ALA A 838 33.21 26.42 15.83
CA ALA A 838 33.90 25.97 17.04
C ALA A 838 35.42 26.08 16.87
N TYR A 839 36.09 26.53 17.92
CA TYR A 839 37.54 26.74 17.95
C TYR A 839 38.23 25.69 18.81
N TYR A 840 39.27 25.07 18.26
CA TYR A 840 40.04 24.00 18.89
C TYR A 840 41.52 24.34 18.93
N TRP A 841 42.21 23.85 19.96
CA TRP A 841 43.66 23.83 19.98
C TRP A 841 44.18 22.73 19.05
N VAL A 842 45.21 23.02 18.24
CA VAL A 842 45.76 22.04 17.27
C VAL A 842 46.30 20.77 17.95
N GLY A 843 46.72 20.85 19.21
CA GLY A 843 47.13 19.68 19.98
C GLY A 843 45.99 18.80 20.50
N ASP A 844 44.73 19.24 20.40
CA ASP A 844 43.55 18.43 20.73
C ASP A 844 43.16 17.55 19.53
N ALA A 845 43.98 16.53 19.25
CA ALA A 845 43.81 15.67 18.08
C ALA A 845 42.47 14.90 18.05
N ALA A 846 41.83 14.71 19.21
CA ALA A 846 40.55 14.02 19.33
C ALA A 846 39.32 14.95 19.24
N PHE A 847 39.54 16.28 19.18
CA PHE A 847 38.50 17.30 19.21
C PHE A 847 37.58 17.18 20.43
N ASP A 848 38.14 16.79 21.57
CA ASP A 848 37.39 16.50 22.79
C ASP A 848 37.12 17.74 23.66
N LYS A 849 37.78 18.87 23.38
CA LYS A 849 37.63 20.10 24.18
C LYS A 849 37.57 21.33 23.27
N PRO A 850 36.41 21.62 22.65
CA PRO A 850 36.20 22.92 22.01
C PRO A 850 36.41 24.03 23.04
N LEU A 851 37.16 25.05 22.65
CA LEU A 851 37.49 26.19 23.52
C LEU A 851 36.37 27.24 23.47
N VAL A 852 35.93 27.61 22.27
CA VAL A 852 34.93 28.66 22.04
C VAL A 852 33.94 28.20 20.97
N VAL A 853 32.65 28.52 21.17
CA VAL A 853 31.60 28.38 20.16
C VAL A 853 31.12 29.77 19.76
N MET A 854 31.10 30.06 18.46
CA MET A 854 30.62 31.31 17.88
C MET A 854 29.36 31.07 17.05
N LEU A 855 28.33 31.87 17.26
CA LEU A 855 27.07 31.88 16.50
C LEU A 855 26.98 33.19 15.73
N LYS A 856 26.71 33.12 14.43
CA LYS A 856 26.40 34.28 13.59
C LYS A 856 24.91 34.32 13.30
N GLU A 857 24.19 35.17 14.02
CA GLU A 857 22.75 35.39 13.89
C GLU A 857 22.47 36.38 12.77
N GLU A 858 21.57 36.05 11.84
CA GLU A 858 21.09 36.97 10.82
C GLU A 858 19.76 37.58 11.28
N LYS A 859 19.75 38.88 11.56
CA LYS A 859 18.52 39.63 11.87
C LYS A 859 18.06 40.43 10.65
N ALA A 860 16.80 40.88 10.67
CA ALA A 860 16.23 41.67 9.58
C ALA A 860 17.02 42.97 9.27
N SER A 861 17.71 43.54 10.26
CA SER A 861 18.45 44.81 10.14
C SER A 861 19.97 44.67 10.04
N ASN A 862 20.54 43.57 10.53
CA ASN A 862 21.98 43.42 10.73
C ASN A 862 22.34 41.96 11.05
N THR A 863 23.61 41.61 10.82
CA THR A 863 24.19 40.37 11.32
C THR A 863 24.78 40.61 12.72
N GLU A 864 24.61 39.65 13.62
CA GLU A 864 25.09 39.70 14.99
C GLU A 864 25.93 38.47 15.35
N TYR A 865 26.92 38.65 16.24
CA TYR A 865 27.84 37.58 16.64
C TYR A 865 27.76 37.30 18.14
N MET A 866 27.53 36.03 18.51
CA MET A 866 27.52 35.56 19.89
C MET A 866 28.63 34.54 20.12
N TYR A 867 29.31 34.61 21.26
CA TYR A 867 30.40 33.72 21.61
C TYR A 867 30.10 33.12 22.98
N TYR A 868 30.36 31.82 23.09
CA TYR A 868 30.19 31.03 24.28
C TYR A 868 31.52 30.39 24.62
N GLU A 869 31.85 30.38 25.91
CA GLU A 869 32.97 29.62 26.46
C GLU A 869 32.44 28.59 27.45
N ARG A 870 33.24 27.55 27.67
CA ARG A 870 32.93 26.57 28.69
C ARG A 870 33.18 27.18 30.08
N SER A 871 32.24 26.94 31.00
CA SER A 871 32.35 27.39 32.38
C SER A 871 33.50 26.67 33.10
N LYS A 872 34.00 27.30 34.18
CA LYS A 872 35.01 26.73 35.08
C LYS A 872 34.44 25.66 36.01
N SER A 873 33.11 25.54 36.08
CA SER A 873 32.43 24.56 36.90
C SER A 873 32.63 23.14 36.37
N THR A 874 32.65 22.17 37.28
CA THR A 874 32.79 20.74 36.98
C THR A 874 31.63 20.19 36.14
N ASP A 875 30.50 20.89 36.11
CA ASP A 875 29.29 20.56 35.36
C ASP A 875 29.43 20.69 33.83
N ARG A 876 30.56 21.22 33.33
CA ARG A 876 30.84 21.35 31.89
C ARG A 876 29.82 22.21 31.13
N THR A 877 29.14 23.13 31.82
CA THR A 877 28.17 24.07 31.21
C THR A 877 28.85 25.10 30.31
N TRP A 878 28.07 25.73 29.44
CA TRP A 878 28.52 26.84 28.58
C TRP A 878 27.92 28.16 29.04
N GLN A 879 28.72 29.23 28.99
CA GLN A 879 28.27 30.57 29.33
C GLN A 879 28.52 31.54 28.17
N LYS A 880 27.56 32.44 27.94
CA LYS A 880 27.68 33.51 26.96
C LYS A 880 28.75 34.51 27.44
N ILE A 881 29.75 34.79 26.62
CA ILE A 881 30.80 35.78 26.92
C ILE A 881 30.18 37.17 26.93
N SER A 882 30.32 37.89 28.04
CA SER A 882 29.64 39.17 28.28
C SER A 882 30.08 40.26 27.30
N GLU A 883 29.16 41.17 26.98
CA GLU A 883 29.40 42.27 26.04
C GLU A 883 30.46 43.27 26.54
N THR A 884 30.58 43.43 27.86
CA THR A 884 31.62 44.27 28.49
C THR A 884 33.03 43.77 28.21
N GLN A 885 33.22 42.47 27.96
CA GLN A 885 34.50 41.89 27.57
C GLN A 885 34.82 42.09 26.07
N ARG A 886 33.87 42.58 25.25
CA ARG A 886 34.03 42.74 23.79
C ARG A 886 34.18 44.19 23.31
N GLY A 887 34.21 45.17 24.20
CA GLY A 887 34.34 46.58 23.80
C GLY A 887 33.10 47.19 23.13
N GLY A 888 31.93 46.51 23.20
CA GLY A 888 30.64 47.03 22.75
C GLY A 888 30.18 46.55 21.36
N LYS A 889 28.86 46.29 21.28
CA LYS A 889 28.03 45.84 20.13
C LYS A 889 28.34 44.44 19.57
N ALA A 890 27.30 43.89 18.94
CA ALA A 890 27.22 42.55 18.34
C ALA A 890 28.08 42.34 17.07
N GLN A 891 29.28 42.94 17.04
CA GLN A 891 30.26 42.75 15.97
C GLN A 891 31.10 41.49 16.21
N GLU A 892 31.73 40.99 15.15
CA GLU A 892 32.69 39.89 15.23
C GLU A 892 33.87 40.31 16.11
N MET A 893 34.25 39.45 17.06
CA MET A 893 35.37 39.70 17.98
C MET A 893 36.66 39.87 17.19
N ARG A 894 37.45 40.91 17.51
CA ARG A 894 38.69 41.16 16.77
C ARG A 894 39.65 39.97 16.90
N PRO A 895 40.40 39.59 15.84
CA PRO A 895 41.26 38.40 15.88
C PRO A 895 42.22 38.36 17.07
N GLN A 896 42.78 39.50 17.49
CA GLN A 896 43.70 39.59 18.63
C GLN A 896 43.01 39.35 19.98
N GLU A 897 41.76 39.80 20.13
CA GLU A 897 40.95 39.57 21.34
C GLU A 897 40.54 38.10 21.43
N LEU A 898 40.12 37.52 20.29
CA LEU A 898 39.77 36.11 20.21
C LEU A 898 40.98 35.21 20.48
N LYS A 899 42.18 35.55 19.98
CA LYS A 899 43.40 34.80 20.32
C LYS A 899 43.72 34.85 21.81
N LYS A 900 43.66 36.03 22.44
CA LYS A 900 43.89 36.15 23.89
C LYS A 900 42.92 35.26 24.69
N LEU A 901 41.66 35.21 24.25
CA LEU A 901 40.66 34.32 24.84
C LEU A 901 41.01 32.84 24.64
N LEU A 902 41.38 32.43 23.43
CA LEU A 902 41.78 31.05 23.11
C LEU A 902 43.04 30.62 23.89
N ASP A 903 44.05 31.48 24.00
CA ASP A 903 45.28 31.24 24.77
C ASP A 903 44.98 31.00 26.25
N ARG A 904 44.10 31.82 26.83
CA ARG A 904 43.64 31.66 28.21
C ARG A 904 42.95 30.30 28.41
N LEU A 905 41.99 29.97 27.55
CA LEU A 905 41.22 28.72 27.67
C LEU A 905 42.08 27.48 27.40
N LYS A 906 43.05 27.57 26.48
CA LYS A 906 44.04 26.52 26.24
C LYS A 906 44.85 26.24 27.49
N ALA A 907 45.42 27.27 28.12
CA ALA A 907 46.20 27.12 29.35
C ALA A 907 45.37 26.49 30.48
N GLU A 908 44.07 26.79 30.52
CA GLU A 908 43.13 26.26 31.51
C GLU A 908 42.79 24.77 31.26
N TYR A 909 42.48 24.37 30.02
CA TYR A 909 42.03 23.01 29.71
C TYR A 909 43.13 22.02 29.35
N PHE A 910 44.33 22.52 29.03
CA PHE A 910 45.52 21.74 28.68
C PHE A 910 46.74 22.23 29.47
N PRO A 911 46.73 22.13 30.82
CA PRO A 911 47.87 22.54 31.61
C PRO A 911 49.10 21.68 31.25
N PRO A 912 50.30 22.27 31.17
CA PRO A 912 51.53 21.53 30.85
C PRO A 912 51.73 20.39 31.85
N SER A 913 51.95 19.17 31.35
CA SER A 913 52.11 17.99 32.19
C SER A 913 53.36 18.11 33.07
N LYS A 914 53.21 17.96 34.38
CA LYS A 914 54.33 17.99 35.35
C LYS A 914 55.19 16.70 35.32
N ILE A 915 55.26 15.99 34.19
CA ILE A 915 55.87 14.64 34.09
C ILE A 915 57.41 14.63 34.22
N LYS A 916 58.07 15.79 34.41
CA LYS A 916 59.52 15.85 34.61
C LYS A 916 60.04 15.46 36.02
N GLU A 917 59.21 14.95 36.94
CA GLU A 917 59.64 14.65 38.32
C GLU A 917 59.63 13.16 38.76
N ILE A 918 59.37 12.19 37.88
CA ILE A 918 59.45 10.75 38.24
C ILE A 918 60.54 10.04 37.41
N VAL A 919 61.81 10.39 37.65
CA VAL A 919 62.97 9.55 37.30
C VAL A 919 63.94 9.60 38.47
N GLY A 920 63.89 8.57 39.32
CA GLY A 920 64.78 8.45 40.47
C GLY A 920 64.35 7.35 41.45
N GLY A 921 64.21 6.11 40.98
CA GLY A 921 63.84 4.97 41.81
C GLY A 921 64.52 3.69 41.34
N THR A 922 65.70 3.44 41.88
CA THR A 922 66.59 2.29 41.70
C THR A 922 65.94 1.00 42.20
N ILE A 923 65.75 -0.02 41.34
CA ILE A 923 65.72 -1.44 41.77
C ILE A 923 66.45 -2.27 40.71
N GLY A 924 67.56 -2.87 41.14
CA GLY A 924 68.37 -3.78 40.34
C GLY A 924 67.89 -5.23 40.42
N GLY A 925 68.26 -5.98 39.39
CA GLY A 925 68.73 -7.37 39.46
C GLY A 925 67.72 -8.48 39.76
N ALA A 926 67.31 -9.21 38.72
CA ALA A 926 67.40 -10.68 38.70
C ALA A 926 67.24 -11.21 37.27
N ILE A 927 68.12 -12.14 36.95
CA ILE A 927 68.34 -12.81 35.66
C ILE A 927 67.20 -13.80 35.39
N GLY A 928 66.76 -13.92 34.13
CA GLY A 928 65.84 -14.95 33.69
C GLY A 928 65.66 -14.96 32.17
N THR A 929 66.55 -15.69 31.50
CA THR A 929 66.49 -16.01 30.06
C THR A 929 65.19 -16.74 29.69
N GLY A 930 64.53 -16.27 28.63
CA GLY A 930 63.41 -16.96 28.00
C GLY A 930 62.98 -16.25 26.71
N ALA A 931 63.42 -16.78 25.57
CA ALA A 931 63.01 -16.36 24.25
C ALA A 931 61.51 -16.62 24.03
N LEU A 932 60.79 -15.64 23.49
CA LEU A 932 59.83 -15.77 22.37
C LEU A 932 59.27 -14.37 22.03
N GLY A 933 59.16 -14.11 20.72
CA GLY A 933 58.86 -12.79 20.16
C GLY A 933 57.38 -12.44 20.07
N PHE A 934 57.18 -11.13 19.88
CA PHE A 934 56.06 -10.42 19.23
C PHE A 934 54.61 -10.76 19.61
N GLY A 935 53.95 -9.77 20.24
CA GLY A 935 52.50 -9.70 20.39
C GLY A 935 52.03 -8.59 21.34
N GLY A 936 52.38 -7.33 21.04
CA GLY A 936 51.93 -6.17 21.81
C GLY A 936 50.50 -5.75 21.46
N TYR A 937 49.86 -5.11 22.45
CA TYR A 937 48.51 -4.49 22.48
C TYR A 937 47.34 -5.38 22.94
N LYS A 938 47.18 -5.46 24.26
CA LYS A 938 45.88 -5.35 24.99
C LYS A 938 46.14 -5.44 26.49
N LEU A 939 46.39 -4.31 27.15
CA LEU A 939 46.26 -4.17 28.61
C LEU A 939 46.22 -2.69 29.01
N TRP A 940 45.04 -2.08 28.84
CA TRP A 940 44.60 -0.92 29.63
C TRP A 940 43.08 -1.02 29.70
N PRO A 941 42.54 -1.42 30.87
CA PRO A 941 41.68 -0.48 31.58
C PRO A 941 41.70 -0.70 33.10
N VAL A 942 42.60 -0.06 33.84
CA VAL A 942 42.38 0.23 35.27
C VAL A 942 43.16 1.49 35.61
N LEU A 943 42.50 2.65 35.55
CA LEU A 943 42.77 3.87 36.33
C LEU A 943 41.91 5.00 35.74
N THR A 944 40.61 4.98 36.03
CA THR A 944 39.73 6.14 35.87
C THR A 944 38.61 6.04 36.91
N THR A 945 39.01 6.11 38.16
CA THR A 945 38.15 6.46 39.31
C THR A 945 39.02 7.16 40.32
N LEU A 946 39.25 8.46 40.08
CA LEU A 946 39.60 9.54 41.02
C LEU A 946 40.26 10.65 40.20
N PHE A 947 39.44 11.57 39.67
CA PHE A 947 39.64 13.03 39.62
C PHE A 947 38.41 13.68 38.96
#